data_AF-A0A5N6YCG3-F1
#
_entry.id   AF-A0A5N6YCG3-F1
#
_cell.length_a   1.000
_cell.length_b   1.000
_cell.length_c   1.000
_cell.angle_alpha   90.00
_cell.angle_beta   90.00
_cell.angle_gamma   90.00
#
_symmetry.space_group_name_H-M   'P 1'
#
loop_
_entity.id
_entity.type
_entity.pdbx_description
1 polymer ?
#
loop_
_entity_poly.entity_id
_entity_poly.type
_entity_poly.pdbx_seq_one_letter_code
_entity_poly.pdbx_strand_id
1 'polypeptide(L)'
;MRLFVGHFVLSFLLLSLNIGCASAGINTSCLKVVTALAARPGDLFAKFQEHICDQGCRPTVPHWDLWTRNNSFLPAVRSVTKRLEAPRHEEAMIKLGDDAADIIKRRCGPLLHGGDLCSDSETLAGFGNCFKTNFVRAAIMNLPTLLPMVSEEINFRPNPLLASSINHLHTRNAERLSDLLRHNGGLYLKIGQAIAMQSAILPPEFQKMFSRMFDDAPQNDWKDVEKVIREDFGKSPEEVFGVSFTGDPTKGVMERKARASASVAQVHWARLADGREVAVKIQKREIAQQIQWDLWAFKVVTWVYSRVFDIPFYSLVPYVSERLFLETDFENEADNSEHMARLIAGESRLRNRVYIPKVYRELSSKRVMTAEWIEGVRLWDKDAITRSWRGGWRQGSPGCHGTPMDPPQSDSTSTKVSRNPNATQLKPERDHWRGWNGRGGLGLSLKEVMTTMIDLFSAQMFLWGILHCDPHPGNIFVRRKPSGQPELVLIDHGLYIHMDTDFRHQYARFWKSLLTFDNAAIRDIVKQWGVTNPDIFASVTLMRPYQGGDLSTQQHFEGLSKKDRAQRHYEAQQAARKGIRQILGDESKWPKELIFIGRNLRIVQANNQFLGSPVNRIKITGTWASRALVESPDLPLNEKIQNYGRHILFRLVLFTSDIYFYFTKIRQFLRLGGGMEDSLEAQMQSMAKDMGVDLQQNVFEG
;
A
#
# COMPACT_ATOMS: atom_id res chain seq x y z
N MET A 1 -1.70 29.71 -11.57
CA MET A 1 -1.95 29.67 -13.04
C MET A 1 -0.71 29.36 -13.88
N ARG A 2 0.48 29.94 -13.64
CA ARG A 2 1.74 29.51 -14.31
C ARG A 2 2.31 28.15 -13.84
N LEU A 3 1.83 27.63 -12.70
CA LEU A 3 2.17 26.31 -12.13
C LEU A 3 1.48 25.11 -12.82
N PHE A 4 0.39 25.35 -13.56
CA PHE A 4 -0.47 24.27 -14.09
C PHE A 4 -0.08 23.76 -15.48
N VAL A 5 0.46 24.64 -16.34
CA VAL A 5 1.04 24.21 -17.63
C VAL A 5 2.33 23.42 -17.41
N GLY A 6 3.09 23.75 -16.36
CA GLY A 6 4.22 22.95 -15.89
C GLY A 6 3.81 21.58 -15.36
N HIS A 7 2.70 21.45 -14.61
CA HIS A 7 2.21 20.16 -14.11
C HIS A 7 1.73 19.22 -15.22
N PHE A 8 1.08 19.74 -16.27
CA PHE A 8 0.61 18.89 -17.36
C PHE A 8 1.74 18.46 -18.29
N VAL A 9 2.67 19.38 -18.61
CA VAL A 9 3.86 19.07 -19.40
C VAL A 9 4.84 18.20 -18.61
N LEU A 10 4.92 18.34 -17.27
CA LEU A 10 5.79 17.54 -16.42
C LEU A 10 5.20 16.17 -16.06
N SER A 11 3.88 16.00 -15.89
CA SER A 11 3.26 14.68 -15.74
C SER A 11 3.25 13.89 -17.06
N PHE A 12 3.12 14.58 -18.20
CA PHE A 12 3.35 13.99 -19.52
C PHE A 12 4.85 13.71 -19.74
N LEU A 13 5.74 14.59 -19.27
CA LEU A 13 7.18 14.32 -19.23
C LEU A 13 7.55 13.23 -18.23
N LEU A 14 6.78 12.97 -17.16
CA LEU A 14 7.03 11.94 -16.16
C LEU A 14 6.49 10.58 -16.61
N LEU A 15 5.36 10.56 -17.33
CA LEU A 15 4.99 9.40 -18.15
C LEU A 15 6.01 9.17 -19.28
N SER A 16 6.62 10.24 -19.80
CA SER A 16 7.75 10.13 -20.72
C SER A 16 9.12 10.10 -20.03
N LEU A 17 9.23 10.07 -18.70
CA LEU A 17 10.48 9.83 -17.93
C LEU A 17 10.47 8.40 -17.39
N ASN A 18 9.30 7.74 -17.37
CA ASN A 18 9.22 6.31 -17.62
C ASN A 18 9.66 5.94 -19.05
N ILE A 19 9.89 6.93 -19.93
CA ILE A 19 10.47 6.77 -21.28
C ILE A 19 11.68 7.71 -21.47
N GLY A 20 12.74 7.54 -20.66
CA GLY A 20 14.10 8.09 -20.92
C GLY A 20 14.63 8.91 -19.75
N CYS A 21 15.90 8.87 -19.34
CA CYS A 21 17.16 8.42 -19.95
C CYS A 21 18.07 7.93 -18.79
N ALA A 22 18.74 6.79 -18.84
CA ALA A 22 19.89 6.54 -19.71
C ALA A 22 20.86 7.72 -19.88
N SER A 23 21.57 8.07 -18.81
CA SER A 23 23.00 8.35 -18.95
C SER A 23 23.74 7.03 -18.67
N ALA A 24 24.03 6.15 -19.61
CA ALA A 24 24.29 6.29 -21.03
C ALA A 24 23.78 5.00 -21.75
N GLY A 25 23.24 5.14 -22.97
CA GLY A 25 23.01 4.00 -23.87
C GLY A 25 21.62 3.90 -24.53
N ILE A 26 20.55 4.48 -23.97
CA ILE A 26 19.20 4.45 -24.58
C ILE A 26 18.94 5.65 -25.49
N ASN A 27 19.87 6.61 -25.57
CA ASN A 27 19.80 7.55 -26.68
C ASN A 27 20.21 6.78 -27.94
N THR A 28 19.26 6.64 -28.87
CA THR A 28 19.47 6.30 -30.29
C THR A 28 19.01 4.93 -30.84
N SER A 29 18.05 4.20 -30.26
CA SER A 29 17.49 3.01 -30.96
C SER A 29 15.98 3.08 -31.20
N CYS A 30 15.13 3.24 -30.18
CA CYS A 30 13.69 3.38 -30.39
C CYS A 30 13.34 4.77 -30.95
N LEU A 31 13.98 5.82 -30.41
CA LEU A 31 13.94 7.15 -31.03
C LEU A 31 14.55 7.11 -32.43
N LYS A 32 15.65 6.37 -32.70
CA LYS A 32 16.16 6.18 -34.07
C LYS A 32 15.24 5.36 -34.97
N VAL A 33 14.38 4.47 -34.46
CA VAL A 33 13.41 3.72 -35.28
C VAL A 33 12.24 4.64 -35.60
N VAL A 34 11.66 5.30 -34.61
CA VAL A 34 10.57 6.28 -34.82
C VAL A 34 11.07 7.49 -35.60
N THR A 35 12.30 7.95 -35.38
CA THR A 35 12.93 9.07 -36.09
C THR A 35 13.56 8.60 -37.40
N ALA A 36 13.91 7.33 -37.63
CA ALA A 36 14.19 6.83 -38.99
C ALA A 36 12.91 6.63 -39.80
N LEU A 37 11.81 6.23 -39.15
CA LEU A 37 10.48 6.11 -39.75
C LEU A 37 9.81 7.48 -39.97
N ALA A 38 10.05 8.46 -39.09
CA ALA A 38 9.44 9.79 -39.13
C ALA A 38 10.35 10.89 -39.70
N ALA A 39 11.67 10.77 -39.70
CA ALA A 39 12.59 11.81 -40.22
C ALA A 39 12.97 11.63 -41.69
N ARG A 40 12.37 10.67 -42.40
CA ARG A 40 12.64 10.48 -43.84
C ARG A 40 11.43 10.38 -44.78
N PRO A 41 10.24 10.95 -44.51
CA PRO A 41 9.25 11.06 -45.56
C PRO A 41 9.79 11.87 -46.74
N GLY A 42 10.57 12.93 -46.50
CA GLY A 42 11.23 13.72 -47.56
C GLY A 42 12.15 12.88 -48.46
N ASP A 43 13.05 12.08 -47.87
CA ASP A 43 13.96 11.19 -48.64
C ASP A 43 13.19 10.09 -49.39
N LEU A 44 12.10 9.57 -48.81
CA LEU A 44 11.23 8.58 -49.46
C LEU A 44 10.54 9.18 -50.69
N PHE A 45 10.00 10.38 -50.55
CA PHE A 45 9.37 11.11 -51.66
C PHE A 45 10.41 11.52 -52.72
N ALA A 46 11.62 11.94 -52.32
CA ALA A 46 12.70 12.26 -53.25
C ALA A 46 13.19 11.03 -54.03
N LYS A 47 13.38 9.88 -53.37
CA LYS A 47 13.77 8.62 -54.03
C LYS A 47 12.67 8.05 -54.91
N PHE A 48 11.41 8.21 -54.52
CA PHE A 48 10.29 7.79 -55.35
C PHE A 48 10.13 8.71 -56.57
N GLN A 49 10.34 10.01 -56.40
CA GLN A 49 10.42 10.96 -57.50
C GLN A 49 11.51 10.54 -58.48
N GLU A 50 12.74 10.32 -58.00
CA GLU A 50 13.89 9.92 -58.82
C GLU A 50 13.73 8.56 -59.52
N HIS A 51 13.24 7.55 -58.78
CA HIS A 51 13.17 6.17 -59.30
C HIS A 51 11.90 5.87 -60.12
N ILE A 52 10.82 6.63 -59.94
CA ILE A 52 9.51 6.32 -60.52
C ILE A 52 8.99 7.51 -61.35
N CYS A 53 8.88 8.70 -60.75
CA CYS A 53 8.32 9.86 -61.46
C CYS A 53 9.23 10.36 -62.59
N ASP A 54 10.54 10.47 -62.33
CA ASP A 54 11.52 10.99 -63.29
C ASP A 54 11.82 9.97 -64.42
N GLN A 55 11.41 8.71 -64.24
CA GLN A 55 11.42 7.66 -65.26
C GLN A 55 10.15 7.68 -66.15
N GLY A 56 9.24 8.64 -65.95
CA GLY A 56 8.02 8.80 -66.76
C GLY A 56 6.87 7.86 -66.39
N CYS A 57 6.89 7.22 -65.22
CA CYS A 57 5.80 6.35 -64.77
C CYS A 57 4.59 7.16 -64.26
N ARG A 58 3.38 6.56 -64.33
CA ARG A 58 2.14 7.13 -63.75
C ARG A 58 1.64 6.30 -62.55
N PRO A 59 2.27 6.41 -61.36
CA PRO A 59 1.97 5.57 -60.22
C PRO A 59 0.71 6.02 -59.46
N THR A 60 -0.09 5.06 -58.98
CA THR A 60 -1.24 5.29 -58.10
C THR A 60 -0.87 4.99 -56.64
N VAL A 61 -1.75 5.30 -55.68
CA VAL A 61 -1.50 5.02 -54.24
C VAL A 61 -1.07 3.58 -53.96
N PRO A 62 -1.69 2.54 -54.55
CA PRO A 62 -1.21 1.16 -54.37
C PRO A 62 0.22 0.93 -54.85
N HIS A 63 0.68 1.62 -55.91
CA HIS A 63 2.06 1.52 -56.38
C HIS A 63 3.03 2.15 -55.39
N TRP A 64 2.66 3.28 -54.79
CA TRP A 64 3.40 3.90 -53.69
C TRP A 64 3.48 2.99 -52.45
N ASP A 65 2.36 2.40 -52.03
CA ASP A 65 2.32 1.50 -50.87
C ASP A 65 3.20 0.27 -51.08
N LEU A 66 3.14 -0.34 -52.27
CA LEU A 66 3.96 -1.50 -52.62
C LEU A 66 5.46 -1.14 -52.64
N TRP A 67 5.80 -0.01 -53.26
CA TRP A 67 7.18 0.44 -53.40
C TRP A 67 7.79 0.80 -52.03
N THR A 68 7.06 1.52 -51.18
CA THR A 68 7.52 1.90 -49.84
C THR A 68 7.63 0.69 -48.90
N ARG A 69 6.71 -0.28 -49.01
CA ARG A 69 6.77 -1.54 -48.27
C ARG A 69 8.04 -2.32 -48.57
N ASN A 70 8.39 -2.47 -49.85
CA ASN A 70 9.53 -3.29 -50.27
C ASN A 70 10.89 -2.60 -50.12
N ASN A 71 10.96 -1.28 -50.38
CA ASN A 71 12.22 -0.55 -50.41
C ASN A 71 12.58 0.13 -49.09
N SER A 72 11.63 0.23 -48.15
CA SER A 72 11.85 0.92 -46.87
C SER A 72 11.40 0.11 -45.66
N PHE A 73 10.11 -0.24 -45.60
CA PHE A 73 9.52 -0.82 -44.40
C PHE A 73 10.04 -2.23 -44.10
N LEU A 74 9.97 -3.17 -45.05
CA LEU A 74 10.43 -4.56 -44.84
C LEU A 74 11.94 -4.65 -44.53
N PRO A 75 12.85 -3.94 -45.24
CA PRO A 75 14.26 -3.91 -44.87
C PRO A 75 14.52 -3.34 -43.47
N ALA A 76 13.77 -2.31 -43.07
CA ALA A 76 13.87 -1.73 -41.73
C ALA A 76 13.41 -2.71 -40.64
N VAL A 77 12.24 -3.33 -40.83
CA VAL A 77 11.70 -4.35 -39.91
C VAL A 77 12.68 -5.51 -39.77
N ARG A 78 13.17 -6.07 -40.87
CA ARG A 78 14.16 -7.17 -40.88
C ARG A 78 15.48 -6.80 -40.20
N SER A 79 15.94 -5.58 -40.41
CA SER A 79 17.17 -5.08 -39.76
C SER A 79 17.00 -4.90 -38.25
N VAL A 80 15.80 -4.53 -37.81
CA VAL A 80 15.45 -4.39 -36.40
C VAL A 80 15.23 -5.76 -35.75
N THR A 81 14.47 -6.68 -36.36
CA THR A 81 14.24 -8.04 -35.84
C THR A 81 15.53 -8.83 -35.73
N LYS A 82 16.43 -8.71 -36.73
CA LYS A 82 17.75 -9.35 -36.70
C LYS A 82 18.67 -8.78 -35.63
N ARG A 83 18.58 -7.48 -35.32
CA ARG A 83 19.33 -6.83 -34.24
C ARG A 83 18.80 -7.16 -32.83
N LEU A 84 17.53 -7.55 -32.75
CA LEU A 84 16.86 -7.89 -31.49
C LEU A 84 16.83 -9.40 -31.21
N GLU A 85 17.32 -10.25 -32.13
CA GLU A 85 17.25 -11.72 -32.04
C GLU A 85 15.83 -12.29 -31.83
N ALA A 86 14.81 -11.58 -32.34
CA ALA A 86 13.40 -11.85 -32.07
C ALA A 86 12.59 -12.18 -33.36
N PRO A 87 12.88 -13.30 -34.05
CA PRO A 87 12.28 -13.62 -35.34
C PRO A 87 10.77 -13.94 -35.27
N ARG A 88 10.25 -14.32 -34.10
CA ARG A 88 8.81 -14.60 -33.89
C ARG A 88 7.90 -13.38 -34.03
N HIS A 89 8.46 -12.17 -34.00
CA HIS A 89 7.67 -10.92 -34.02
C HIS A 89 7.74 -10.18 -35.36
N GLU A 90 8.46 -10.72 -36.35
CA GLU A 90 8.55 -10.13 -37.70
C GLU A 90 7.16 -10.01 -38.35
N GLU A 91 6.37 -11.09 -38.30
CA GLU A 91 5.04 -11.14 -38.91
C GLU A 91 4.05 -10.15 -38.26
N ALA A 92 4.12 -9.97 -36.95
CA ALA A 92 3.27 -9.02 -36.23
C ALA A 92 3.65 -7.55 -36.53
N MET A 93 4.94 -7.23 -36.64
CA MET A 93 5.38 -5.90 -37.06
C MET A 93 5.04 -5.63 -38.53
N ILE A 94 5.11 -6.64 -39.40
CA ILE A 94 4.67 -6.51 -40.79
C ILE A 94 3.18 -6.20 -40.87
N LYS A 95 2.35 -6.97 -40.14
CA LYS A 95 0.89 -6.77 -40.09
C LYS A 95 0.52 -5.37 -39.59
N LEU A 96 1.22 -4.87 -38.57
CA LEU A 96 0.99 -3.53 -38.02
C LEU A 96 1.37 -2.41 -38.99
N GLY A 97 2.43 -2.62 -39.79
CA GLY A 97 2.77 -1.71 -40.90
C GLY A 97 1.72 -1.71 -41.99
N ASP A 98 1.19 -2.88 -42.33
CA ASP A 98 0.12 -3.03 -43.32
C ASP A 98 -1.17 -2.31 -42.84
N ASP A 99 -1.54 -2.42 -41.56
CA ASP A 99 -2.68 -1.69 -40.97
C ASP A 99 -2.49 -0.16 -40.99
N ALA A 100 -1.25 0.31 -40.74
CA ALA A 100 -0.92 1.73 -40.81
C ALA A 100 -0.99 2.27 -42.25
N ALA A 101 -0.52 1.50 -43.24
CA ALA A 101 -0.64 1.84 -44.65
C ALA A 101 -2.11 1.94 -45.09
N ASP A 102 -2.96 1.05 -44.60
CA ASP A 102 -4.39 1.05 -44.89
C ASP A 102 -5.12 2.31 -44.40
N ILE A 103 -4.76 2.80 -43.21
CA ILE A 103 -5.28 4.05 -42.65
C ILE A 103 -4.86 5.25 -43.52
N ILE A 104 -3.60 5.26 -43.96
CA ILE A 104 -3.05 6.32 -44.80
C ILE A 104 -3.71 6.32 -46.18
N LYS A 105 -3.87 5.15 -46.79
CA LYS A 105 -4.53 4.97 -48.09
C LYS A 105 -5.97 5.48 -48.08
N ARG A 106 -6.75 5.17 -47.04
CA ARG A 106 -8.15 5.65 -46.91
C ARG A 106 -8.24 7.16 -46.72
N ARG A 107 -7.28 7.77 -46.01
CA ARG A 107 -7.33 9.20 -45.66
C ARG A 107 -6.67 10.12 -46.68
N CYS A 108 -5.59 9.67 -47.32
CA CYS A 108 -4.81 10.46 -48.25
C CYS A 108 -5.06 10.08 -49.71
N GLY A 109 -5.58 8.88 -50.00
CA GLY A 109 -5.92 8.47 -51.36
C GLY A 109 -6.95 9.34 -52.09
N PRO A 110 -8.00 9.87 -51.42
CA PRO A 110 -8.97 10.76 -52.06
C PRO A 110 -8.38 12.08 -52.60
N LEU A 111 -7.20 12.50 -52.15
CA LEU A 111 -6.53 13.73 -52.61
C LEU A 111 -6.05 13.65 -54.07
N LEU A 112 -5.93 12.44 -54.62
CA LEU A 112 -5.46 12.25 -55.99
C LEU A 112 -6.59 12.33 -57.01
N HIS A 113 -7.86 12.40 -56.59
CA HIS A 113 -9.04 12.46 -57.47
C HIS A 113 -9.05 11.42 -58.62
N GLY A 114 -8.39 10.27 -58.44
CA GLY A 114 -8.24 9.22 -59.46
C GLY A 114 -7.07 9.39 -60.43
N GLY A 115 -6.27 10.47 -60.29
CA GLY A 115 -5.02 10.70 -61.00
C GLY A 115 -3.81 9.98 -60.39
N ASP A 116 -2.64 10.15 -61.02
CA ASP A 116 -1.38 9.58 -60.56
C ASP A 116 -0.58 10.54 -59.66
N LEU A 117 0.27 9.98 -58.79
CA LEU A 117 1.06 10.70 -57.79
C LEU A 117 2.11 11.64 -58.38
N CYS A 118 2.50 11.45 -59.63
CA CYS A 118 3.54 12.23 -60.32
C CYS A 118 2.96 13.25 -61.30
N SER A 119 1.64 13.48 -61.26
CA SER A 119 0.91 14.34 -62.20
C SER A 119 1.36 15.81 -62.14
N ASP A 120 1.59 16.34 -60.93
CA ASP A 120 2.21 17.64 -60.70
C ASP A 120 2.88 17.71 -59.31
N SER A 121 3.80 18.66 -59.13
CA SER A 121 4.59 18.79 -57.91
C SER A 121 3.77 19.21 -56.69
N GLU A 122 2.62 19.86 -56.89
CA GLU A 122 1.70 20.28 -55.83
C GLU A 122 0.89 19.08 -55.31
N THR A 123 0.44 18.20 -56.20
CA THR A 123 -0.26 16.94 -55.87
C THR A 123 0.64 16.00 -55.08
N LEU A 124 1.91 15.82 -55.48
CA LEU A 124 2.86 15.01 -54.73
C LEU A 124 3.18 15.62 -53.35
N ALA A 125 3.34 16.95 -53.28
CA ALA A 125 3.56 17.65 -52.02
C ALA A 125 2.34 17.57 -51.08
N GLY A 126 1.13 17.67 -51.64
CA GLY A 126 -0.14 17.53 -50.92
C GLY A 126 -0.33 16.14 -50.34
N PHE A 127 -0.09 15.10 -51.15
CA PHE A 127 -0.08 13.71 -50.67
C PHE A 127 1.01 13.50 -49.62
N GLY A 128 2.22 14.03 -49.82
CA GLY A 128 3.32 13.94 -48.87
C GLY A 128 3.04 14.62 -47.52
N ASN A 129 2.34 15.76 -47.51
CA ASN A 129 1.91 16.43 -46.28
C ASN A 129 0.79 15.69 -45.56
N CYS A 130 -0.17 15.13 -46.30
CA CYS A 130 -1.20 14.26 -45.75
C CYS A 130 -0.59 12.99 -45.12
N PHE A 131 0.35 12.36 -45.83
CA PHE A 131 1.09 11.18 -45.38
C PHE A 131 1.82 11.47 -44.07
N LYS A 132 2.62 12.55 -44.01
CA LYS A 132 3.36 12.95 -42.78
C LYS A 132 2.44 13.11 -41.58
N THR A 133 1.30 13.77 -41.77
CA THR A 133 0.34 14.07 -40.70
C THR A 133 -0.36 12.81 -40.19
N ASN A 134 -0.77 11.92 -41.09
CA ASN A 134 -1.52 10.72 -40.73
C ASN A 134 -0.62 9.54 -40.34
N PHE A 135 0.63 9.47 -40.80
CA PHE A 135 1.59 8.45 -40.42
C PHE A 135 1.95 8.54 -38.93
N VAL A 136 2.26 9.74 -38.44
CA VAL A 136 2.51 9.98 -37.00
C VAL A 136 1.29 9.60 -36.17
N ARG A 137 0.08 9.92 -36.67
CA ARG A 137 -1.18 9.58 -36.00
C ARG A 137 -1.44 8.07 -35.97
N ALA A 138 -1.18 7.36 -37.07
CA ALA A 138 -1.29 5.90 -37.15
C ALA A 138 -0.26 5.20 -36.25
N ALA A 139 0.96 5.72 -36.16
CA ALA A 139 1.99 5.22 -35.24
C ALA A 139 1.58 5.39 -33.77
N ILE A 140 0.97 6.53 -33.41
CA ILE A 140 0.45 6.78 -32.06
C ILE A 140 -0.74 5.87 -31.73
N MET A 141 -1.66 5.64 -32.66
CA MET A 141 -2.82 4.77 -32.45
C MET A 141 -2.44 3.30 -32.24
N ASN A 142 -1.31 2.86 -32.80
CA ASN A 142 -0.77 1.51 -32.63
C ASN A 142 0.22 1.38 -31.46
N LEU A 143 0.52 2.49 -30.76
CA LEU A 143 1.44 2.53 -29.63
C LEU A 143 1.05 1.60 -28.46
N PRO A 144 -0.24 1.43 -28.09
CA PRO A 144 -0.65 0.48 -27.04
C PRO A 144 -0.36 -0.98 -27.38
N THR A 145 -0.30 -1.32 -28.67
CA THR A 145 0.02 -2.66 -29.18
C THR A 145 1.54 -2.88 -29.27
N LEU A 146 2.30 -1.80 -29.53
CA LEU A 146 3.76 -1.81 -29.63
C LEU A 146 4.47 -1.76 -28.26
N LEU A 147 3.86 -1.08 -27.27
CA LEU A 147 4.41 -0.92 -25.91
C LEU A 147 4.69 -2.26 -25.20
N PRO A 148 3.78 -3.25 -25.20
CA PRO A 148 4.03 -4.56 -24.61
C PRO A 148 5.23 -5.27 -25.25
N MET A 149 5.34 -5.23 -26.58
CA MET A 149 6.41 -5.89 -27.35
C MET A 149 7.80 -5.31 -27.07
N VAL A 150 7.88 -4.02 -26.76
CA VAL A 150 9.14 -3.35 -26.40
C VAL A 150 9.44 -3.49 -24.90
N SER A 151 8.40 -3.55 -24.06
CA SER A 151 8.53 -3.68 -22.60
C SER A 151 8.89 -5.09 -22.13
N GLU A 152 8.49 -6.14 -22.86
CA GLU A 152 8.76 -7.53 -22.48
C GLU A 152 10.26 -7.90 -22.62
N GLU A 153 11.02 -7.29 -23.55
CA GLU A 153 12.41 -7.72 -23.81
C GLU A 153 13.51 -6.69 -23.51
N ILE A 154 13.20 -5.39 -23.33
CA ILE A 154 14.24 -4.37 -23.08
C ILE A 154 14.57 -4.23 -21.58
N ASN A 155 13.61 -4.49 -20.68
CA ASN A 155 13.83 -4.31 -19.23
C ASN A 155 14.02 -5.60 -18.42
N PHE A 156 13.77 -6.78 -19.00
CA PHE A 156 13.78 -8.04 -18.25
C PHE A 156 14.59 -9.14 -18.96
N ARG A 157 15.88 -8.87 -19.19
CA ARG A 157 16.85 -9.90 -19.61
C ARG A 157 17.55 -10.51 -18.39
N PRO A 158 17.87 -11.82 -18.41
CA PRO A 158 18.58 -12.49 -17.31
C PRO A 158 19.98 -11.95 -17.01
N ASN A 159 20.61 -11.26 -17.97
CA ASN A 159 21.83 -10.45 -17.79
C ASN A 159 21.64 -9.08 -18.44
N PRO A 160 21.37 -8.00 -17.68
CA PRO A 160 21.35 -6.65 -18.24
C PRO A 160 22.77 -6.27 -18.71
N LEU A 161 22.88 -5.71 -19.92
CA LEU A 161 24.16 -5.34 -20.58
C LEU A 161 25.10 -4.44 -19.75
N LEU A 162 24.59 -3.84 -18.66
CA LEU A 162 25.27 -2.84 -17.83
C LEU A 162 25.17 -3.12 -16.31
N ALA A 163 24.71 -4.29 -15.87
CA ALA A 163 24.66 -4.63 -14.44
C ALA A 163 24.82 -6.13 -14.19
N SER A 164 25.48 -6.49 -13.08
CA SER A 164 25.76 -7.87 -12.68
C SER A 164 24.52 -8.62 -12.15
N SER A 165 23.44 -7.92 -11.80
CA SER A 165 22.14 -8.49 -11.39
C SER A 165 21.00 -7.46 -11.45
N ILE A 166 19.75 -7.94 -11.55
CA ILE A 166 18.52 -7.13 -11.50
C ILE A 166 18.40 -6.36 -10.17
N ASN A 167 18.72 -7.00 -9.05
CA ASN A 167 18.68 -6.37 -7.72
C ASN A 167 19.64 -5.19 -7.63
N HIS A 168 20.87 -5.33 -8.15
CA HIS A 168 21.83 -4.21 -8.18
C HIS A 168 21.34 -3.03 -9.02
N LEU A 169 20.61 -3.30 -10.10
CA LEU A 169 19.98 -2.27 -10.93
C LEU A 169 18.82 -1.58 -10.20
N HIS A 170 17.98 -2.34 -9.50
CA HIS A 170 16.92 -1.81 -8.66
C HIS A 170 17.47 -0.97 -7.50
N THR A 171 18.52 -1.42 -6.80
CA THR A 171 19.18 -0.64 -5.74
C THR A 171 19.68 0.70 -6.26
N ARG A 172 20.45 0.70 -7.37
CA ARG A 172 21.02 1.92 -7.94
C ARG A 172 19.94 2.92 -8.37
N ASN A 173 18.86 2.42 -8.97
CA ASN A 173 17.76 3.28 -9.42
C ASN A 173 16.90 3.78 -8.24
N ALA A 174 16.71 2.95 -7.22
CA ALA A 174 16.03 3.33 -5.98
C ALA A 174 16.78 4.43 -5.25
N GLU A 175 18.11 4.32 -5.13
CA GLU A 175 18.98 5.36 -4.55
C GLU A 175 18.87 6.67 -5.31
N ARG A 176 19.03 6.63 -6.64
CA ARG A 176 18.96 7.84 -7.48
C ARG A 176 17.59 8.51 -7.43
N LEU A 177 16.52 7.72 -7.48
CA LEU A 177 15.16 8.25 -7.38
C LEU A 177 14.93 8.83 -5.99
N SER A 178 15.42 8.17 -4.94
CA SER A 178 15.29 8.67 -3.57
C SER A 178 16.04 9.97 -3.35
N ASP A 179 17.29 10.04 -3.79
CA ASP A 179 18.10 11.25 -3.70
C ASP A 179 17.48 12.40 -4.50
N LEU A 180 16.93 12.11 -5.69
CA LEU A 180 16.21 13.10 -6.48
C LEU A 180 14.97 13.61 -5.74
N LEU A 181 14.18 12.74 -5.14
CA LEU A 181 12.95 13.13 -4.44
C LEU A 181 13.25 13.90 -3.16
N ARG A 182 14.31 13.53 -2.42
CA ARG A 182 14.77 14.23 -1.21
C ARG A 182 15.42 15.57 -1.54
N HIS A 183 16.25 15.65 -2.58
CA HIS A 183 16.96 16.86 -2.97
C HIS A 183 16.00 17.94 -3.47
N ASN A 184 14.95 17.56 -4.21
CA ASN A 184 13.95 18.51 -4.69
C ASN A 184 12.90 18.88 -3.63
N GLY A 185 12.68 18.04 -2.61
CA GLY A 185 11.79 18.31 -1.47
C GLY A 185 10.32 18.56 -1.86
N GLY A 186 9.53 19.04 -0.91
CA GLY A 186 8.15 19.48 -1.14
C GLY A 186 7.27 18.44 -1.87
N LEU A 187 6.81 18.77 -3.08
CA LEU A 187 5.98 17.90 -3.91
C LEU A 187 6.68 16.58 -4.28
N TYR A 188 7.98 16.60 -4.52
CA TYR A 188 8.74 15.40 -4.89
C TYR A 188 8.87 14.43 -3.71
N LEU A 189 9.05 14.97 -2.50
CA LEU A 189 9.01 14.16 -1.28
C LEU A 189 7.62 13.52 -1.08
N LYS A 190 6.54 14.28 -1.37
CA LYS A 190 5.16 13.78 -1.32
C LYS A 190 4.88 12.69 -2.37
N ILE A 191 5.43 12.82 -3.58
CA ILE A 191 5.37 11.76 -4.61
C ILE A 191 6.12 10.51 -4.14
N GLY A 192 7.30 10.67 -3.54
CA GLY A 192 8.04 9.57 -2.93
C GLY A 192 7.24 8.86 -1.84
N GLN A 193 6.56 9.62 -0.98
CA GLN A 193 5.65 9.10 0.05
C GLN A 193 4.43 8.39 -0.56
N ALA A 194 3.80 8.92 -1.61
CA ALA A 194 2.68 8.28 -2.28
C ALA A 194 3.07 6.96 -2.98
N ILE A 195 4.27 6.92 -3.59
CA ILE A 195 4.85 5.69 -4.16
C ILE A 195 5.15 4.68 -3.05
N ALA A 196 5.69 5.16 -1.92
CA ALA A 196 6.00 4.36 -0.75
C ALA A 196 4.75 3.78 -0.06
N MET A 197 3.59 4.46 -0.12
CA MET A 197 2.29 3.93 0.33
C MET A 197 1.86 2.68 -0.45
N GLN A 198 2.39 2.48 -1.66
CA GLN A 198 2.15 1.31 -2.51
C GLN A 198 3.34 0.34 -2.50
N SER A 199 4.14 0.35 -1.42
CA SER A 199 5.35 -0.45 -1.22
C SER A 199 5.18 -1.91 -1.68
N ALA A 200 4.04 -2.52 -1.36
CA ALA A 200 3.72 -3.91 -1.70
C ALA A 200 3.80 -4.27 -3.20
N ILE A 201 3.74 -3.28 -4.10
CA ILE A 201 3.80 -3.48 -5.57
C ILE A 201 5.23 -3.23 -6.11
N LEU A 202 6.08 -2.54 -5.36
CA LEU A 202 7.41 -2.13 -5.82
C LEU A 202 8.47 -3.22 -5.57
N PRO A 203 9.58 -3.21 -6.33
CA PRO A 203 10.73 -4.06 -6.01
C PRO A 203 11.31 -3.72 -4.63
N PRO A 204 11.88 -4.71 -3.93
CA PRO A 204 12.29 -4.61 -2.52
C PRO A 204 13.37 -3.55 -2.27
N GLU A 205 14.25 -3.31 -3.25
CA GLU A 205 15.26 -2.27 -3.17
C GLU A 205 14.66 -0.86 -3.17
N PHE A 206 13.55 -0.67 -3.90
CA PHE A 206 12.78 0.57 -3.86
C PHE A 206 12.02 0.71 -2.55
N GLN A 207 11.35 -0.35 -2.07
CA GLN A 207 10.65 -0.34 -0.78
C GLN A 207 11.57 0.09 0.37
N LYS A 208 12.76 -0.51 0.46
CA LYS A 208 13.76 -0.21 1.50
C LYS A 208 14.26 1.24 1.45
N MET A 209 14.29 1.82 0.25
CA MET A 209 14.74 3.20 0.07
C MET A 209 13.62 4.21 0.33
N PHE A 210 12.39 3.84 -0.02
CA PHE A 210 11.19 4.65 0.13
C PHE A 210 10.61 4.63 1.55
N SER A 211 10.80 3.55 2.31
CA SER A 211 10.41 3.48 3.73
C SER A 211 11.11 4.57 4.55
N ARG A 212 12.38 4.87 4.23
CA ARG A 212 13.16 5.95 4.83
C ARG A 212 12.63 7.37 4.53
N MET A 213 11.68 7.53 3.61
CA MET A 213 11.05 8.82 3.31
C MET A 213 9.89 9.18 4.24
N PHE A 214 9.38 8.21 5.01
CA PHE A 214 8.33 8.44 6.00
C PHE A 214 8.88 8.82 7.38
N ASP A 215 10.14 8.49 7.66
CA ASP A 215 10.75 8.66 9.00
C ASP A 215 10.96 10.12 9.42
N ASP A 216 10.80 11.09 8.50
CA ASP A 216 10.85 12.53 8.78
C ASP A 216 9.73 13.28 8.03
N ALA A 217 8.46 13.03 8.37
CA ALA A 217 7.35 13.78 7.78
C ALA A 217 7.49 15.28 8.17
N PRO A 218 7.69 16.20 7.19
CA PRO A 218 7.91 17.62 7.50
C PRO A 218 6.72 18.20 8.25
N GLN A 219 7.00 19.00 9.27
CA GLN A 219 5.99 19.70 10.07
C GLN A 219 5.65 21.03 9.39
N ASN A 220 4.39 21.43 9.41
CA ASN A 220 4.00 22.79 9.06
C ASN A 220 4.46 23.76 10.15
N ASP A 221 4.82 24.98 9.73
CA ASP A 221 5.10 26.07 10.64
C ASP A 221 3.87 26.42 11.49
N TRP A 222 4.11 26.93 12.70
CA TRP A 222 3.03 27.32 13.63
C TRP A 222 2.01 28.28 13.01
N LYS A 223 2.42 29.14 12.07
CA LYS A 223 1.53 30.07 11.38
C LYS A 223 0.44 29.35 10.58
N ASP A 224 0.78 28.24 9.92
CA ASP A 224 -0.19 27.45 9.17
C ASP A 224 -1.10 26.65 10.12
N VAL A 225 -0.54 26.15 11.22
CA VAL A 225 -1.29 25.48 12.29
C VAL A 225 -2.35 26.41 12.88
N GLU A 226 -1.93 27.61 13.28
CA GLU A 226 -2.82 28.63 13.83
C GLU A 226 -3.91 29.02 12.82
N LYS A 227 -3.55 29.12 11.54
CA LYS A 227 -4.50 29.42 10.47
C LYS A 227 -5.57 28.34 10.33
N VAL A 228 -5.20 27.05 10.36
CA VAL A 228 -6.17 25.94 10.31
C VAL A 228 -7.14 26.02 11.49
N ILE A 229 -6.63 26.24 12.71
CA ILE A 229 -7.49 26.38 13.91
C ILE A 229 -8.44 27.58 13.77
N ARG A 230 -7.93 28.75 13.32
CA ARG A 230 -8.76 29.95 13.14
C ARG A 230 -9.84 29.77 12.08
N GLU A 231 -9.53 29.09 10.98
CA GLU A 231 -10.50 28.82 9.92
C GLU A 231 -11.61 27.86 10.38
N ASP A 232 -11.30 26.85 11.19
CA ASP A 232 -12.31 25.87 11.66
C ASP A 232 -13.15 26.40 12.83
N PHE A 233 -12.54 27.08 13.80
CA PHE A 233 -13.23 27.51 15.03
C PHE A 233 -13.65 28.99 15.04
N GLY A 234 -13.19 29.79 14.07
CA GLY A 234 -13.40 31.25 14.05
C GLY A 234 -12.72 32.02 15.19
N LYS A 235 -11.88 31.36 15.98
CA LYS A 235 -11.22 31.87 17.19
C LYS A 235 -9.73 31.56 17.20
N SER A 236 -8.96 32.27 18.02
CA SER A 236 -7.53 31.96 18.20
C SER A 236 -7.31 30.65 18.98
N PRO A 237 -6.14 29.99 18.84
CA PRO A 237 -5.83 28.80 19.63
C PRO A 237 -5.91 29.02 21.16
N GLU A 238 -5.55 30.23 21.63
CA GLU A 238 -5.64 30.61 23.04
C GLU A 238 -7.09 30.64 23.54
N GLU A 239 -8.02 31.08 22.70
CA GLU A 239 -9.46 31.11 23.01
C GLU A 239 -10.11 29.73 22.91
N VAL A 240 -9.73 28.93 21.90
CA VAL A 240 -10.30 27.58 21.68
C VAL A 240 -9.90 26.65 22.82
N PHE A 241 -8.61 26.56 23.13
CA PHE A 241 -8.09 25.60 24.10
C PHE A 241 -7.94 26.19 25.51
N GLY A 242 -8.26 27.47 25.70
CA GLY A 242 -8.09 28.16 27.00
C GLY A 242 -6.63 28.17 27.46
N VAL A 243 -5.68 28.31 26.53
CA VAL A 243 -4.23 28.30 26.78
C VAL A 243 -3.61 29.68 26.63
N SER A 244 -2.41 29.89 27.16
CA SER A 244 -1.62 31.10 26.99
C SER A 244 -0.22 30.79 26.48
N PHE A 245 0.20 31.52 25.44
CA PHE A 245 1.59 31.51 24.97
C PHE A 245 2.46 32.59 25.62
N THR A 246 1.86 33.48 26.41
CA THR A 246 2.53 34.56 27.14
C THR A 246 2.76 34.24 28.62
N GLY A 247 2.21 33.13 29.12
CA GLY A 247 2.42 32.63 30.47
C GLY A 247 1.41 33.13 31.51
N ASP A 248 0.18 33.44 31.10
CA ASP A 248 -0.93 33.74 32.02
C ASP A 248 -1.19 32.55 32.96
N PRO A 249 -1.06 32.72 34.30
CA PRO A 249 -1.22 31.63 35.25
C PRO A 249 -2.66 31.09 35.37
N THR A 250 -3.66 31.83 34.88
CA THR A 250 -5.08 31.40 34.89
C THR A 250 -5.44 30.50 33.71
N LYS A 251 -4.56 30.40 32.71
CA LYS A 251 -4.78 29.65 31.48
C LYS A 251 -3.87 28.43 31.41
N GLY A 252 -4.25 27.50 30.52
CA GLY A 252 -3.42 26.35 30.17
C GLY A 252 -2.15 26.73 29.38
N VAL A 253 -1.38 25.72 28.96
CA VAL A 253 -0.18 25.89 28.12
C VAL A 253 -0.26 24.97 26.90
N MET A 254 0.28 25.40 25.77
CA MET A 254 0.34 24.60 24.54
C MET A 254 1.71 24.72 23.88
N GLU A 255 2.23 23.61 23.37
CA GLU A 255 3.49 23.62 22.62
C GLU A 255 3.26 24.00 21.16
N ARG A 256 4.00 25.03 20.71
CA ARG A 256 4.01 25.40 19.29
C ARG A 256 4.76 24.40 18.40
N LYS A 257 5.70 23.64 18.97
CA LYS A 257 6.42 22.58 18.26
C LYS A 257 5.62 21.29 18.35
N ALA A 258 5.36 20.63 17.23
CA ALA A 258 4.66 19.36 17.23
C ALA A 258 5.54 18.24 17.82
N ARG A 259 4.92 17.37 18.62
CA ARG A 259 5.56 16.21 19.25
C ARG A 259 5.62 15.01 18.31
N ALA A 260 4.68 14.92 17.37
CA ALA A 260 4.67 13.93 16.32
C ALA A 260 4.17 14.57 15.02
N SER A 261 4.63 14.05 13.89
CA SER A 261 4.22 14.44 12.55
C SER A 261 4.00 13.18 11.75
N ALA A 262 2.83 13.06 11.13
CA ALA A 262 2.46 11.97 10.23
C ALA A 262 2.25 12.53 8.81
N SER A 263 1.78 11.70 7.89
CA SER A 263 1.47 12.09 6.51
C SER A 263 0.41 13.20 6.44
N VAL A 264 -0.72 13.00 7.10
CA VAL A 264 -1.92 13.87 7.03
C VAL A 264 -1.91 15.00 8.07
N ALA A 265 -1.30 14.79 9.23
CA ALA A 265 -1.43 15.69 10.36
C ALA A 265 -0.20 15.73 11.26
N GLN A 266 -0.17 16.72 12.15
CA GLN A 266 0.81 16.85 13.22
C GLN A 266 0.12 16.99 14.57
N VAL A 267 0.77 16.52 15.63
CA VAL A 267 0.20 16.44 16.97
C VAL A 267 0.96 17.35 17.92
N HIS A 268 0.24 18.25 18.57
CA HIS A 268 0.75 19.17 19.58
C HIS A 268 0.31 18.73 20.97
N TRP A 269 1.19 18.90 21.96
CA TRP A 269 0.84 18.70 23.35
C TRP A 269 0.28 20.00 23.93
N ALA A 270 -0.80 19.89 24.70
CA ALA A 270 -1.32 21.00 25.49
C ALA A 270 -1.77 20.51 26.88
N ARG A 271 -1.79 21.43 27.84
CA ARG A 271 -2.43 21.26 29.14
C ARG A 271 -3.49 22.35 29.28
N LEU A 272 -4.74 21.96 29.47
CA LEU A 272 -5.87 22.88 29.63
C LEU A 272 -5.85 23.54 31.01
N ALA A 273 -6.66 24.59 31.19
CA ALA A 273 -6.74 25.33 32.45
C ALA A 273 -7.22 24.46 33.65
N ASP A 274 -7.99 23.40 33.39
CA ASP A 274 -8.43 22.44 34.39
C ASP A 274 -7.41 21.34 34.70
N GLY A 275 -6.22 21.41 34.10
CA GLY A 275 -5.13 20.47 34.32
C GLY A 275 -5.12 19.24 33.41
N ARG A 276 -6.15 19.02 32.58
CA ARG A 276 -6.15 17.92 31.60
C ARG A 276 -5.02 18.11 30.59
N GLU A 277 -4.27 17.04 30.32
CA GLU A 277 -3.29 17.01 29.23
C GLU A 277 -3.92 16.40 27.98
N VAL A 278 -3.74 17.06 26.84
CA VAL A 278 -4.39 16.71 25.57
C VAL A 278 -3.38 16.66 24.42
N ALA A 279 -3.65 15.74 23.50
CA ALA A 279 -3.05 15.67 22.18
C ALA A 279 -3.97 16.41 21.19
N VAL A 280 -3.48 17.51 20.61
CA VAL A 280 -4.18 18.28 19.58
C VAL A 280 -3.62 17.89 18.21
N LYS A 281 -4.32 17.00 17.51
CA LYS A 281 -4.00 16.55 16.14
C LYS A 281 -4.58 17.54 15.15
N ILE A 282 -3.73 18.13 14.31
CA ILE A 282 -4.11 19.20 13.38
C ILE A 282 -3.70 18.77 11.97
N GLN A 283 -4.66 18.78 11.05
CA GLN A 283 -4.44 18.43 9.66
C GLN A 283 -3.49 19.43 8.99
N LYS A 284 -2.56 18.90 8.19
CA LYS A 284 -1.65 19.74 7.40
C LYS A 284 -2.43 20.50 6.34
N ARG A 285 -2.12 21.79 6.20
CA ARG A 285 -2.92 22.72 5.40
C ARG A 285 -3.04 22.31 3.93
N GLU A 286 -2.02 21.66 3.38
CA GLU A 286 -2.01 21.28 1.97
C GLU A 286 -2.92 20.08 1.66
N ILE A 287 -3.29 19.27 2.65
CA ILE A 287 -4.02 18.01 2.44
C ILE A 287 -5.39 18.26 1.79
N ALA A 288 -6.12 19.26 2.27
CA ALA A 288 -7.45 19.59 1.73
C ALA A 288 -7.43 19.91 0.22
N GLN A 289 -6.31 20.44 -0.30
CA GLN A 289 -6.16 20.76 -1.72
C GLN A 289 -5.51 19.63 -2.52
N GLN A 290 -4.69 18.79 -1.88
CA GLN A 290 -3.92 17.73 -2.54
C GLN A 290 -4.71 16.44 -2.72
N ILE A 291 -5.56 16.07 -1.75
CA ILE A 291 -6.23 14.77 -1.76
C ILE A 291 -7.08 14.54 -3.02
N GLN A 292 -7.72 15.58 -3.57
CA GLN A 292 -8.51 15.45 -4.79
C GLN A 292 -7.65 15.07 -6.01
N TRP A 293 -6.46 15.66 -6.11
CA TRP A 293 -5.51 15.36 -7.17
C TRP A 293 -4.84 14.01 -6.97
N ASP A 294 -4.51 13.65 -5.73
CA ASP A 294 -3.92 12.36 -5.39
C ASP A 294 -4.89 11.21 -5.70
N LEU A 295 -6.17 11.35 -5.33
CA LEU A 295 -7.21 10.37 -5.66
C LEU A 295 -7.48 10.30 -7.16
N TRP A 296 -7.40 11.42 -7.90
CA TRP A 296 -7.51 11.41 -9.35
C TRP A 296 -6.32 10.68 -10.00
N ALA A 297 -5.10 10.96 -9.56
CA ALA A 297 -3.90 10.29 -10.05
C ALA A 297 -3.95 8.79 -9.75
N PHE A 298 -4.36 8.40 -8.53
CA PHE A 298 -4.58 7.01 -8.15
C PHE A 298 -5.56 6.33 -9.11
N LYS A 299 -6.73 6.95 -9.38
CA LYS A 299 -7.71 6.44 -10.35
C LYS A 299 -7.11 6.21 -11.73
N VAL A 300 -6.33 7.17 -12.25
CA VAL A 300 -5.72 7.07 -13.58
C VAL A 300 -4.65 5.99 -13.61
N VAL A 301 -3.75 5.95 -12.63
CA VAL A 301 -2.68 4.95 -12.55
C VAL A 301 -3.26 3.55 -12.43
N THR A 302 -4.23 3.34 -11.55
CA THR A 302 -4.88 2.03 -11.41
C THR A 302 -5.65 1.65 -12.68
N TRP A 303 -6.27 2.61 -13.38
CA TRP A 303 -6.92 2.34 -14.67
C TRP A 303 -5.91 1.87 -15.72
N VAL A 304 -4.78 2.57 -15.87
CA VAL A 304 -3.70 2.17 -16.79
C VAL A 304 -3.19 0.77 -16.41
N TYR A 305 -2.90 0.56 -15.12
CA TYR A 305 -2.39 -0.72 -14.62
C TYR A 305 -3.37 -1.87 -14.89
N SER A 306 -4.66 -1.67 -14.61
CA SER A 306 -5.70 -2.65 -14.91
C SER A 306 -5.76 -3.01 -16.40
N ARG A 307 -5.54 -2.05 -17.30
CA ARG A 307 -5.53 -2.30 -18.76
C ARG A 307 -4.25 -2.95 -19.26
N VAL A 308 -3.10 -2.54 -18.73
CA VAL A 308 -1.78 -3.07 -19.13
C VAL A 308 -1.62 -4.52 -18.63
N PHE A 309 -2.02 -4.78 -17.39
CA PHE A 309 -1.85 -6.08 -16.76
C PHE A 309 -3.10 -6.97 -16.82
N ASP A 310 -4.21 -6.51 -17.39
CA ASP A 310 -5.48 -7.25 -17.46
C ASP A 310 -5.89 -7.85 -16.09
N ILE A 311 -5.71 -7.05 -15.03
CA ILE A 311 -6.07 -7.39 -13.64
C ILE A 311 -7.18 -6.43 -13.19
N PRO A 312 -8.27 -6.94 -12.61
CA PRO A 312 -9.46 -6.14 -12.28
C PRO A 312 -9.34 -5.24 -11.03
N PHE A 313 -8.22 -4.55 -10.84
CA PHE A 313 -8.03 -3.67 -9.68
C PHE A 313 -8.92 -2.41 -9.68
N TYR A 314 -9.39 -1.97 -10.86
CA TYR A 314 -10.16 -0.72 -10.96
C TYR A 314 -11.51 -0.75 -10.22
N SER A 315 -12.16 -1.92 -10.09
CA SER A 315 -13.44 -2.03 -9.36
C SER A 315 -13.32 -1.76 -7.86
N LEU A 316 -12.11 -1.89 -7.31
CA LEU A 316 -11.81 -1.65 -5.89
C LEU A 316 -11.47 -0.16 -5.63
N VAL A 317 -11.14 0.61 -6.67
CA VAL A 317 -10.69 2.00 -6.56
C VAL A 317 -11.71 2.91 -5.89
N PRO A 318 -13.03 2.88 -6.20
CA PRO A 318 -14.00 3.72 -5.52
C PRO A 318 -14.02 3.48 -4.01
N TYR A 319 -13.94 2.21 -3.60
CA TYR A 319 -13.96 1.81 -2.21
C TYR A 319 -12.70 2.26 -1.47
N VAL A 320 -11.52 2.04 -2.05
CA VAL A 320 -10.25 2.50 -1.46
C VAL A 320 -10.20 4.03 -1.39
N SER A 321 -10.67 4.72 -2.44
CA SER A 321 -10.68 6.19 -2.49
C SER A 321 -11.56 6.80 -1.40
N GLU A 322 -12.73 6.21 -1.15
CA GLU A 322 -13.63 6.63 -0.07
C GLU A 322 -12.96 6.51 1.30
N ARG A 323 -12.27 5.40 1.56
CA ARG A 323 -11.58 5.17 2.83
C ARG A 323 -10.39 6.13 3.05
N LEU A 324 -9.62 6.41 2.00
CA LEU A 324 -8.55 7.41 2.05
C LEU A 324 -9.11 8.82 2.31
N PHE A 325 -10.28 9.13 1.77
CA PHE A 325 -10.94 10.40 2.03
C PHE A 325 -11.42 10.51 3.49
N LEU A 326 -12.00 9.44 4.06
CA LEU A 326 -12.42 9.40 5.46
C LEU A 326 -11.27 9.58 6.45
N GLU A 327 -10.05 9.19 6.09
CA GLU A 327 -8.84 9.41 6.90
C GLU A 327 -8.51 10.91 7.09
N THR A 328 -9.04 11.78 6.21
CA THR A 328 -8.91 13.23 6.33
C THR A 328 -10.03 13.90 7.14
N ASP A 329 -11.00 13.12 7.61
CA ASP A 329 -12.12 13.61 8.40
C ASP A 329 -11.96 13.18 9.88
N PHE A 330 -11.56 14.14 10.71
CA PHE A 330 -11.32 13.88 12.14
C PHE A 330 -12.58 13.77 12.98
N GLU A 331 -13.74 14.17 12.47
CA GLU A 331 -15.01 13.90 13.14
C GLU A 331 -15.35 12.41 13.02
N ASN A 332 -15.11 11.82 11.84
CA ASN A 332 -15.23 10.39 11.62
C ASN A 332 -14.22 9.58 12.46
N GLU A 333 -12.97 10.03 12.56
CA GLU A 333 -11.98 9.39 13.46
C GLU A 333 -12.44 9.43 14.94
N ALA A 334 -12.98 10.56 15.39
CA ALA A 334 -13.55 10.71 16.73
C ALA A 334 -14.75 9.78 16.97
N ASP A 335 -15.67 9.66 16.00
CA ASP A 335 -16.81 8.74 16.04
C ASP A 335 -16.36 7.29 16.18
N ASN A 336 -15.37 6.88 15.38
CA ASN A 336 -14.80 5.54 15.41
C ASN A 336 -14.12 5.24 16.76
N SER A 337 -13.38 6.20 17.30
CA SER A 337 -12.72 6.09 18.60
C SER A 337 -13.73 5.86 19.74
N GLU A 338 -14.75 6.72 19.84
CA GLU A 338 -15.77 6.62 20.88
C GLU A 338 -16.63 5.36 20.75
N HIS A 339 -16.93 4.95 19.51
CA HIS A 339 -17.67 3.71 19.27
C HIS A 339 -16.83 2.49 19.69
N MET A 340 -15.55 2.44 19.32
CA MET A 340 -14.66 1.37 19.73
C MET A 340 -14.49 1.30 21.25
N ALA A 341 -14.38 2.45 21.92
CA ALA A 341 -14.33 2.53 23.38
C ALA A 341 -15.57 1.89 24.03
N ARG A 342 -16.77 2.15 23.49
CA ARG A 342 -18.03 1.54 23.96
C ARG A 342 -18.06 0.02 23.77
N LEU A 343 -17.63 -0.47 22.61
CA LEU A 343 -17.57 -1.91 22.32
C LEU A 343 -16.61 -2.64 23.27
N ILE A 344 -15.42 -2.08 23.50
CA ILE A 344 -14.43 -2.63 24.41
C ILE A 344 -14.95 -2.64 25.85
N ALA A 345 -15.61 -1.57 26.29
CA ALA A 345 -16.20 -1.49 27.63
C ALA A 345 -17.29 -2.55 27.86
N GLY A 346 -18.07 -2.87 26.82
CA GLY A 346 -19.11 -3.91 26.85
C GLY A 346 -18.57 -5.35 26.85
N GLU A 347 -17.33 -5.57 26.38
CA GLU A 347 -16.72 -6.90 26.32
C GLU A 347 -15.86 -7.19 27.56
N SER A 348 -16.38 -8.03 28.46
CA SER A 348 -15.73 -8.43 29.71
C SER A 348 -14.28 -8.92 29.56
N ARG A 349 -13.96 -9.57 28.43
CA ARG A 349 -12.63 -10.12 28.12
C ARG A 349 -11.61 -9.05 27.72
N LEU A 350 -12.06 -7.84 27.36
CA LEU A 350 -11.25 -6.75 26.83
C LEU A 350 -11.29 -5.46 27.67
N ARG A 351 -12.40 -5.17 28.36
CA ARG A 351 -12.63 -3.91 29.10
C ARG A 351 -11.53 -3.46 30.08
N ASN A 352 -10.73 -4.39 30.59
CA ASN A 352 -9.64 -4.12 31.54
C ASN A 352 -8.24 -4.37 30.96
N ARG A 353 -8.14 -4.53 29.64
CA ARG A 353 -6.89 -4.83 28.91
C ARG A 353 -6.61 -3.85 27.78
N VAL A 354 -7.65 -3.22 27.23
CA VAL A 354 -7.55 -2.25 26.14
C VAL A 354 -8.14 -0.92 26.57
N TYR A 355 -7.45 0.16 26.25
CA TYR A 355 -7.86 1.53 26.52
C TYR A 355 -7.91 2.33 25.23
N ILE A 356 -8.95 3.15 25.07
CA ILE A 356 -9.08 4.10 23.97
C ILE A 356 -9.08 5.51 24.58
N PRO A 357 -8.22 6.44 24.14
CA PRO A 357 -8.14 7.79 24.67
C PRO A 357 -9.48 8.51 24.57
N LYS A 358 -9.81 9.31 25.59
CA LYS A 358 -11.03 10.12 25.53
C LYS A 358 -10.88 11.23 24.49
N VAL A 359 -11.88 11.38 23.62
CA VAL A 359 -11.98 12.51 22.69
C VAL A 359 -12.73 13.67 23.33
N TYR A 360 -12.27 14.90 23.10
CA TYR A 360 -12.90 16.14 23.54
C TYR A 360 -13.58 16.81 22.34
N ARG A 361 -14.84 16.45 22.09
CA ARG A 361 -15.63 16.92 20.94
C ARG A 361 -15.78 18.42 20.91
N GLU A 362 -15.89 19.05 22.07
CA GLU A 362 -16.01 20.49 22.23
C GLU A 362 -14.74 21.26 21.78
N LEU A 363 -13.61 20.57 21.66
CA LEU A 363 -12.32 21.08 21.19
C LEU A 363 -11.91 20.43 19.85
N SER A 364 -12.87 19.83 19.13
CA SER A 364 -12.62 19.12 17.87
C SER A 364 -13.49 19.66 16.73
N SER A 365 -13.00 19.47 15.51
CA SER A 365 -13.61 19.85 14.24
C SER A 365 -13.15 18.86 13.16
N LYS A 366 -13.63 19.05 11.93
CA LYS A 366 -13.24 18.23 10.77
C LYS A 366 -11.72 18.17 10.52
N ARG A 367 -10.96 19.23 10.80
CA ARG A 367 -9.49 19.30 10.59
C ARG A 367 -8.66 19.31 11.87
N VAL A 368 -9.29 19.35 13.04
CA VAL A 368 -8.62 19.38 14.35
C VAL A 368 -9.26 18.36 15.29
N MET A 369 -8.50 17.40 15.79
CA MET A 369 -8.96 16.43 16.79
C MET A 369 -8.23 16.66 18.10
N THR A 370 -8.97 16.85 19.19
CA THR A 370 -8.39 16.97 20.53
C THR A 370 -8.76 15.73 21.34
N ALA A 371 -7.75 14.97 21.77
CA ALA A 371 -7.91 13.76 22.56
C ALA A 371 -7.03 13.78 23.81
N GLU A 372 -7.29 12.89 24.75
CA GLU A 372 -6.46 12.68 25.93
C GLU A 372 -5.02 12.37 25.54
N TRP A 373 -4.06 13.02 26.23
CA TRP A 373 -2.66 12.72 26.03
C TRP A 373 -2.28 11.37 26.64
N ILE A 374 -1.59 10.53 25.87
CA ILE A 374 -1.19 9.19 26.29
C ILE A 374 0.32 9.11 26.55
N GLU A 375 0.71 8.90 27.81
CA GLU A 375 2.04 8.37 28.15
C GLU A 375 2.07 6.85 28.01
N GLY A 376 3.10 6.31 27.36
CA GLY A 376 3.28 4.88 27.25
C GLY A 376 4.53 4.52 26.46
N VAL A 377 4.82 3.21 26.40
CA VAL A 377 5.88 2.67 25.54
C VAL A 377 5.25 2.22 24.23
N ARG A 378 5.80 2.64 23.09
CA ARG A 378 5.31 2.23 21.77
C ARG A 378 5.55 0.72 21.54
N LEU A 379 4.69 0.06 20.78
CA LEU A 379 4.74 -1.40 20.59
C LEU A 379 6.09 -1.90 20.01
N TRP A 380 6.76 -1.10 19.19
CA TRP A 380 8.04 -1.47 18.58
C TRP A 380 9.22 -1.42 19.57
N ASP A 381 9.10 -0.75 20.71
CA ASP A 381 10.17 -0.67 21.72
C ASP A 381 10.11 -1.87 22.68
N LYS A 382 10.53 -3.02 22.14
CA LYS A 382 10.57 -4.32 22.84
C LYS A 382 11.38 -4.23 24.15
N ASP A 383 12.46 -3.47 24.15
CA ASP A 383 13.34 -3.32 25.30
C ASP A 383 12.64 -2.57 26.43
N ALA A 384 12.00 -1.44 26.13
CA ALA A 384 11.26 -0.70 27.15
C ALA A 384 10.02 -1.45 27.65
N ILE A 385 9.42 -2.35 26.86
CA ILE A 385 8.32 -3.22 27.35
C ILE A 385 8.83 -4.27 28.34
N THR A 386 9.97 -4.91 28.04
CA THR A 386 10.43 -6.12 28.75
C THR A 386 11.39 -5.86 29.92
N ARG A 387 12.19 -4.80 29.87
CA ARG A 387 13.13 -4.47 30.95
C ARG A 387 12.42 -4.27 32.28
N SER A 388 13.11 -4.56 33.38
CA SER A 388 12.53 -4.60 34.72
C SER A 388 11.87 -3.27 35.11
N TRP A 389 10.69 -3.38 35.73
CA TRP A 389 9.99 -2.25 36.32
C TRP A 389 10.76 -1.66 37.50
N ARG A 390 10.92 -0.34 37.52
CA ARG A 390 11.58 0.41 38.60
C ARG A 390 10.71 1.50 39.23
N GLY A 391 9.45 1.64 38.80
CA GLY A 391 8.50 2.62 39.31
C GLY A 391 7.73 2.19 40.57
N GLY A 392 8.35 1.43 41.47
CA GLY A 392 7.74 1.07 42.76
C GLY A 392 6.78 -0.13 42.74
N TRP A 393 6.44 -0.64 43.93
CA TRP A 393 5.58 -1.82 44.09
C TRP A 393 4.09 -1.45 44.00
N ARG A 394 3.29 -2.26 43.29
CA ARG A 394 1.85 -2.03 43.04
C ARG A 394 1.50 -0.66 42.44
N GLN A 395 2.44 -0.07 41.70
CA GLN A 395 2.22 1.16 40.94
C GLN A 395 2.17 0.84 39.45
N GLY A 396 1.30 1.56 38.73
CA GLY A 396 1.21 1.50 37.27
C GLY A 396 2.08 2.56 36.61
N SER A 397 2.24 2.47 35.29
CA SER A 397 2.81 3.59 34.51
C SER A 397 1.85 4.79 34.52
N PRO A 398 2.37 6.02 34.35
CA PRO A 398 1.55 7.24 34.31
C PRO A 398 0.37 7.13 33.33
N GLY A 399 -0.80 7.61 33.74
CA GLY A 399 -2.01 7.65 32.91
C GLY A 399 -2.75 6.31 32.75
N CYS A 400 -2.29 5.22 33.38
CA CYS A 400 -2.92 3.90 33.24
C CYS A 400 -4.40 3.90 33.70
N HIS A 401 -5.31 3.32 32.92
CA HIS A 401 -6.75 3.36 33.15
C HIS A 401 -7.35 4.78 33.31
N GLY A 402 -6.74 5.79 32.67
CA GLY A 402 -7.19 7.18 32.76
C GLY A 402 -6.95 7.80 34.14
N THR A 403 -6.01 7.26 34.91
CA THR A 403 -5.57 7.91 36.16
C THR A 403 -4.99 9.30 35.84
N PRO A 404 -5.29 10.33 36.64
CA PRO A 404 -4.69 11.63 36.47
C PRO A 404 -3.17 11.54 36.44
N MET A 405 -2.58 12.25 35.49
CA MET A 405 -1.13 12.34 35.33
C MET A 405 -0.52 13.07 36.53
N ASP A 406 0.72 12.71 36.90
CA ASP A 406 1.39 13.31 38.05
C ASP A 406 1.36 14.85 37.98
N PRO A 407 1.08 15.53 39.11
CA PRO A 407 1.08 16.98 39.17
C PRO A 407 2.47 17.53 38.77
N PRO A 408 2.54 18.68 38.10
CA PRO A 408 3.81 19.22 37.63
C PRO A 408 4.76 19.49 38.80
N GLN A 409 6.05 19.16 38.62
CA GLN A 409 7.11 19.61 39.53
C GLN A 409 7.12 21.14 39.63
N SER A 410 7.55 21.66 40.78
CA SER A 410 7.37 23.04 41.26
C SER A 410 7.85 24.19 40.35
N ASP A 411 8.65 23.93 39.32
CA ASP A 411 8.88 24.89 38.23
C ASP A 411 7.70 24.86 37.25
N SER A 412 6.67 25.63 37.60
CA SER A 412 5.41 25.67 36.84
C SER A 412 5.69 25.89 35.35
N THR A 413 5.11 25.06 34.49
CA THR A 413 5.23 25.15 33.04
C THR A 413 4.90 26.56 32.52
N SER A 414 4.00 27.26 33.21
CA SER A 414 3.67 28.69 33.04
C SER A 414 4.85 29.63 33.30
N THR A 415 5.67 29.39 34.33
CA THR A 415 6.90 30.17 34.59
C THR A 415 7.90 30.01 33.44
N LYS A 416 8.01 28.81 32.85
CA LYS A 416 8.88 28.57 31.69
C LYS A 416 8.40 29.34 30.45
N VAL A 417 7.08 29.34 30.20
CA VAL A 417 6.48 30.10 29.09
C VAL A 417 6.62 31.62 29.31
N SER A 418 6.40 32.10 30.52
CA SER A 418 6.58 33.52 30.88
C SER A 418 8.03 34.01 30.69
N ARG A 419 9.02 33.16 31.02
CA ARG A 419 10.45 33.47 30.81
C ARG A 419 10.88 33.36 29.35
N ASN A 420 10.31 32.42 28.59
CA ASN A 420 10.62 32.24 27.17
C ASN A 420 9.36 31.78 26.39
N PRO A 421 8.67 32.71 25.69
CA PRO A 421 7.49 32.40 24.87
C PRO A 421 7.74 31.43 23.71
N ASN A 422 9.02 31.21 23.36
CA ASN A 422 9.45 30.27 22.32
C ASN A 422 9.98 28.95 22.90
N ALA A 423 9.76 28.68 24.19
CA ALA A 423 10.15 27.40 24.78
C ALA A 423 9.46 26.23 24.07
N THR A 424 10.26 25.33 23.49
CA THR A 424 9.79 24.21 22.68
C THR A 424 9.58 22.90 23.46
N GLN A 425 9.89 22.89 24.76
CA GLN A 425 9.79 21.72 25.65
C GLN A 425 9.06 22.12 26.94
N LEU A 426 7.74 22.12 26.88
CA LEU A 426 6.84 22.44 27.99
C LEU A 426 6.30 21.16 28.65
N LYS A 427 6.08 20.10 27.88
CA LYS A 427 5.61 18.80 28.37
C LYS A 427 6.56 18.26 29.45
N PRO A 428 6.05 17.88 30.64
CA PRO A 428 6.85 17.21 31.66
C PRO A 428 7.40 15.86 31.18
N GLU A 429 8.65 15.57 31.56
CA GLU A 429 9.23 14.24 31.46
C GLU A 429 8.71 13.37 32.60
N ARG A 430 8.23 12.16 32.27
CA ARG A 430 7.60 11.22 33.20
C ARG A 430 8.21 9.83 33.04
N ASP A 431 9.52 9.79 33.19
CA ASP A 431 10.35 8.59 33.06
C ASP A 431 10.90 8.10 34.41
N HIS A 432 10.45 8.66 35.52
CA HIS A 432 10.86 8.27 36.88
C HIS A 432 10.74 6.76 37.14
N TRP A 433 9.77 6.09 36.52
CA TRP A 433 9.55 4.65 36.61
C TRP A 433 10.61 3.80 35.89
N ARG A 434 11.48 4.42 35.08
CA ARG A 434 12.68 3.81 34.51
C ARG A 434 13.83 3.72 35.52
N GLY A 435 13.69 4.34 36.70
CA GLY A 435 14.68 4.32 37.77
C GLY A 435 15.87 5.26 37.52
N TRP A 436 16.77 5.33 38.51
CA TRP A 436 17.88 6.30 38.56
C TRP A 436 18.84 6.29 37.36
N ASN A 437 18.94 5.17 36.64
CA ASN A 437 19.82 5.01 35.48
C ASN A 437 19.08 5.15 34.14
N GLY A 438 17.76 5.42 34.15
CA GLY A 438 16.92 5.53 32.95
C GLY A 438 16.77 4.24 32.14
N ARG A 439 17.27 3.09 32.63
CA ARG A 439 17.30 1.82 31.88
C ARG A 439 16.13 0.89 32.19
N GLY A 440 15.28 1.22 33.15
CA GLY A 440 14.09 0.46 33.47
C GLY A 440 13.07 0.42 32.33
N GLY A 441 12.22 -0.61 32.38
CA GLY A 441 11.12 -0.83 31.44
C GLY A 441 9.82 -1.12 32.17
N LEU A 442 8.80 -1.56 31.44
CA LEU A 442 7.50 -1.88 32.00
C LEU A 442 7.47 -3.24 32.72
N GLY A 443 8.48 -4.09 32.52
CA GLY A 443 8.56 -5.43 33.11
C GLY A 443 7.37 -6.31 32.72
N LEU A 444 6.94 -6.22 31.46
CA LEU A 444 5.75 -6.89 30.94
C LEU A 444 6.11 -8.06 30.03
N SER A 445 5.23 -9.05 29.99
CA SER A 445 5.35 -10.18 29.09
C SER A 445 4.88 -9.83 27.67
N LEU A 446 5.75 -9.98 26.67
CA LEU A 446 5.37 -9.82 25.26
C LEU A 446 4.23 -10.76 24.85
N LYS A 447 4.14 -11.93 25.50
CA LYS A 447 3.04 -12.88 25.30
C LYS A 447 1.70 -12.27 25.68
N GLU A 448 1.61 -11.59 26.82
CA GLU A 448 0.36 -10.98 27.29
C GLU A 448 -0.05 -9.76 26.45
N VAL A 449 0.93 -8.95 26.04
CA VAL A 449 0.73 -7.81 25.13
C VAL A 449 0.16 -8.30 23.80
N MET A 450 0.83 -9.26 23.16
CA MET A 450 0.38 -9.79 21.86
C MET A 450 -0.92 -10.58 21.96
N THR A 451 -1.17 -11.30 23.05
CA THR A 451 -2.47 -11.96 23.27
C THR A 451 -3.58 -10.91 23.30
N THR A 452 -3.37 -9.77 23.97
CA THR A 452 -4.36 -8.68 24.05
C THR A 452 -4.61 -8.04 22.69
N MET A 453 -3.55 -7.80 21.93
CA MET A 453 -3.66 -7.26 20.58
C MET A 453 -4.48 -8.18 19.66
N ILE A 454 -4.16 -9.48 19.64
CA ILE A 454 -4.86 -10.44 18.78
C ILE A 454 -6.30 -10.66 19.24
N ASP A 455 -6.55 -10.72 20.56
CA ASP A 455 -7.92 -10.81 21.09
C ASP A 455 -8.78 -9.62 20.64
N LEU A 456 -8.23 -8.40 20.72
CA LEU A 456 -8.94 -7.18 20.29
C LEU A 456 -9.31 -7.22 18.81
N PHE A 457 -8.33 -7.44 17.91
CA PHE A 457 -8.61 -7.45 16.47
C PHE A 457 -9.48 -8.65 16.06
N SER A 458 -9.40 -9.78 16.79
CA SER A 458 -10.30 -10.90 16.56
C SER A 458 -11.73 -10.60 16.99
N ALA A 459 -11.95 -9.89 18.10
CA ALA A 459 -13.28 -9.44 18.51
C ALA A 459 -13.87 -8.44 17.50
N GLN A 460 -13.05 -7.50 17.02
CA GLN A 460 -13.42 -6.57 15.94
C GLN A 460 -13.87 -7.31 14.68
N MET A 461 -13.10 -8.32 14.24
CA MET A 461 -13.41 -9.11 13.04
C MET A 461 -14.67 -9.95 13.20
N PHE A 462 -14.76 -10.75 14.26
CA PHE A 462 -15.75 -11.83 14.32
C PHE A 462 -16.98 -11.50 15.18
N LEU A 463 -16.84 -10.65 16.21
CA LEU A 463 -17.96 -10.29 17.06
C LEU A 463 -18.63 -9.00 16.61
N TRP A 464 -17.87 -7.92 16.40
CA TRP A 464 -18.47 -6.61 16.19
C TRP A 464 -18.74 -6.29 14.72
N GLY A 465 -17.95 -6.86 13.79
CA GLY A 465 -18.07 -6.49 12.38
C GLY A 465 -17.49 -5.11 12.08
N ILE A 466 -16.66 -4.56 12.97
CA ILE A 466 -16.08 -3.22 12.85
C ILE A 466 -14.58 -3.37 13.08
N LEU A 467 -13.80 -3.27 12.00
CA LEU A 467 -12.39 -3.61 11.99
C LEU A 467 -11.51 -2.40 11.70
N HIS A 468 -10.62 -2.10 12.63
CA HIS A 468 -9.52 -1.17 12.43
C HIS A 468 -8.54 -1.75 11.43
N CYS A 469 -8.24 -1.07 10.32
CA CYS A 469 -7.48 -1.66 9.22
C CYS A 469 -5.97 -1.39 9.26
N ASP A 470 -5.52 -0.46 10.12
CA ASP A 470 -4.11 -0.08 10.22
C ASP A 470 -3.49 -0.27 11.63
N PRO A 471 -3.33 -1.51 12.13
CA PRO A 471 -2.80 -1.76 13.47
C PRO A 471 -1.27 -1.59 13.54
N HIS A 472 -0.75 -0.50 12.95
CA HIS A 472 0.67 -0.18 12.89
C HIS A 472 1.23 -0.05 14.31
N PRO A 473 2.41 -0.61 14.62
CA PRO A 473 3.01 -0.50 15.95
C PRO A 473 3.21 0.98 16.36
N GLY A 474 3.35 1.85 15.35
CA GLY A 474 3.14 3.30 15.36
C GLY A 474 2.10 3.77 16.36
N ASN A 475 0.88 3.26 16.20
CA ASN A 475 -0.33 3.80 16.82
C ASN A 475 -0.75 3.04 18.08
N ILE A 476 0.11 2.15 18.57
CA ILE A 476 -0.17 1.28 19.70
C ILE A 476 0.83 1.57 20.82
N PHE A 477 0.31 1.93 21.98
CA PHE A 477 1.08 2.06 23.20
C PHE A 477 0.79 0.91 24.17
N VAL A 478 1.78 0.64 25.01
CA VAL A 478 1.73 -0.33 26.09
C VAL A 478 1.97 0.43 27.39
N ARG A 479 1.09 0.19 28.35
CA ARG A 479 1.16 0.67 29.73
C ARG A 479 1.25 -0.50 30.70
N ARG A 480 1.76 -0.24 31.90
CA ARG A 480 1.76 -1.17 33.02
C ARG A 480 0.64 -0.81 33.98
N LYS A 481 -0.24 -1.77 34.28
CA LYS A 481 -1.24 -1.62 35.35
C LYS A 481 -0.59 -1.78 36.74
N PRO A 482 -1.20 -1.25 37.80
CA PRO A 482 -0.78 -1.51 39.19
C PRO A 482 -0.70 -3.01 39.54
N SER A 483 -1.53 -3.84 38.90
CA SER A 483 -1.49 -5.31 39.01
C SER A 483 -0.27 -5.97 38.36
N GLY A 484 0.50 -5.21 37.58
CA GLY A 484 1.65 -5.69 36.82
C GLY A 484 1.32 -6.30 35.46
N GLN A 485 0.04 -6.30 35.07
CA GLN A 485 -0.40 -6.74 33.75
C GLN A 485 -0.33 -5.59 32.72
N PRO A 486 -0.24 -5.90 31.41
CA PRO A 486 -0.26 -4.89 30.37
C PRO A 486 -1.64 -4.26 30.18
N GLU A 487 -1.64 -3.01 29.74
CA GLU A 487 -2.77 -2.31 29.13
C GLU A 487 -2.34 -1.84 27.72
N LEU A 488 -3.13 -2.18 26.71
CA LEU A 488 -2.90 -1.79 25.32
C LEU A 488 -3.71 -0.53 25.01
N VAL A 489 -3.08 0.50 24.46
CA VAL A 489 -3.74 1.75 24.09
C VAL A 489 -3.70 1.94 22.58
N LEU A 490 -4.84 2.17 21.94
CA LEU A 490 -4.94 2.50 20.51
C LEU A 490 -5.23 3.98 20.38
N ILE A 491 -4.42 4.70 19.61
CA ILE A 491 -4.51 6.17 19.49
C ILE A 491 -4.96 6.65 18.10
N ASP A 492 -5.01 5.76 17.12
CA ASP A 492 -5.44 6.06 15.76
C ASP A 492 -6.75 5.34 15.50
N HIS A 493 -7.70 6.06 14.92
CA HIS A 493 -8.98 5.50 14.51
C HIS A 493 -9.45 5.98 13.13
N GLY A 494 -8.51 6.43 12.29
CA GLY A 494 -8.83 7.04 10.99
C GLY A 494 -9.35 6.05 9.95
N LEU A 495 -8.96 4.78 10.03
CA LEU A 495 -9.27 3.77 9.02
C LEU A 495 -9.99 2.54 9.59
N TYR A 496 -11.30 2.50 9.34
CA TYR A 496 -12.20 1.41 9.70
C TYR A 496 -13.00 0.88 8.52
N ILE A 497 -13.30 -0.41 8.56
CA ILE A 497 -14.33 -1.03 7.73
C ILE A 497 -15.47 -1.57 8.60
N HIS A 498 -16.64 -1.62 7.99
CA HIS A 498 -17.83 -2.23 8.56
C HIS A 498 -18.21 -3.42 7.70
N MET A 499 -18.46 -4.55 8.34
CA MET A 499 -18.93 -5.78 7.72
C MET A 499 -20.40 -5.95 8.05
N ASP A 500 -21.20 -6.28 7.04
CA ASP A 500 -22.55 -6.75 7.29
C ASP A 500 -22.54 -8.10 8.03
N THR A 501 -23.68 -8.43 8.64
CA THR A 501 -23.83 -9.63 9.46
C THR A 501 -23.54 -10.91 8.68
N ASP A 502 -23.99 -10.98 7.42
CA ASP A 502 -23.89 -12.17 6.58
C ASP A 502 -22.43 -12.45 6.23
N PHE A 503 -21.71 -11.45 5.72
CA PHE A 503 -20.30 -11.54 5.41
C PHE A 503 -19.46 -11.82 6.65
N ARG A 504 -19.74 -11.15 7.79
CA ARG A 504 -19.07 -11.43 9.07
C ARG A 504 -19.21 -12.90 9.48
N HIS A 505 -20.42 -13.46 9.38
CA HIS A 505 -20.68 -14.87 9.70
C HIS A 505 -20.04 -15.82 8.69
N GLN A 506 -20.11 -15.51 7.40
CA GLN A 506 -19.41 -16.28 6.35
C GLN A 506 -17.91 -16.31 6.61
N TYR A 507 -17.31 -15.17 6.97
CA TYR A 507 -15.89 -15.06 7.27
C TYR A 507 -15.49 -15.84 8.53
N ALA A 508 -16.32 -15.79 9.59
CA ALA A 508 -16.13 -16.60 10.79
C ALA A 508 -16.22 -18.12 10.47
N ARG A 509 -17.19 -18.52 9.64
CA ARG A 509 -17.34 -19.90 9.18
C ARG A 509 -16.15 -20.34 8.33
N PHE A 510 -15.68 -19.48 7.43
CA PHE A 510 -14.50 -19.72 6.62
C PHE A 510 -13.27 -19.97 7.49
N TRP A 511 -12.99 -19.11 8.48
CA TRP A 511 -11.89 -19.32 9.43
C TRP A 511 -12.02 -20.62 10.24
N LYS A 512 -13.22 -20.96 10.68
CA LYS A 512 -13.48 -22.24 11.36
C LYS A 512 -13.18 -23.41 10.43
N SER A 513 -13.67 -23.37 9.20
CA SER A 513 -13.50 -24.42 8.19
C SER A 513 -12.04 -24.59 7.76
N LEU A 514 -11.27 -23.50 7.65
CA LEU A 514 -9.82 -23.54 7.39
C LEU A 514 -9.06 -24.37 8.42
N LEU A 515 -9.45 -24.26 9.69
CA LEU A 515 -8.76 -24.92 10.79
C LEU A 515 -9.25 -26.35 11.01
N THR A 516 -10.49 -26.67 10.64
CA THR A 516 -11.03 -28.05 10.68
C THR A 516 -10.83 -28.81 9.38
N PHE A 517 -10.20 -28.21 8.37
CA PHE A 517 -10.05 -28.76 7.03
C PHE A 517 -11.39 -29.16 6.38
N ASP A 518 -12.45 -28.36 6.61
CA ASP A 518 -13.76 -28.54 5.97
C ASP A 518 -13.75 -27.92 4.56
N ASN A 519 -13.15 -28.65 3.61
CA ASN A 519 -12.95 -28.19 2.23
C ASN A 519 -14.25 -27.89 1.48
N ALA A 520 -15.34 -28.60 1.81
CA ALA A 520 -16.63 -28.37 1.19
C ALA A 520 -17.14 -26.97 1.58
N ALA A 521 -17.13 -26.65 2.88
CA ALA A 521 -17.52 -25.33 3.35
C ALA A 521 -16.61 -24.21 2.82
N ILE A 522 -15.29 -24.44 2.77
CA ILE A 522 -14.33 -23.49 2.18
C ILE A 522 -14.71 -23.17 0.73
N ARG A 523 -14.89 -24.22 -0.09
CA ARG A 523 -15.24 -24.09 -1.51
C ARG A 523 -16.57 -23.36 -1.70
N ASP A 524 -17.58 -23.68 -0.91
CA ASP A 524 -18.90 -23.08 -1.01
C ASP A 524 -18.86 -21.58 -0.67
N ILE A 525 -18.14 -21.20 0.39
CA ILE A 525 -18.04 -19.80 0.82
C ILE A 525 -17.26 -18.96 -0.18
N VAL A 526 -16.05 -19.40 -0.57
CA VAL A 526 -15.21 -18.60 -1.47
C VAL A 526 -15.82 -18.51 -2.88
N LYS A 527 -16.58 -19.53 -3.32
CA LYS A 527 -17.36 -19.46 -4.57
C LYS A 527 -18.46 -18.39 -4.50
N GLN A 528 -19.10 -18.20 -3.34
CA GLN A 528 -20.05 -17.09 -3.13
C GLN A 528 -19.36 -15.73 -3.20
N TRP A 529 -18.08 -15.64 -2.80
CA TRP A 529 -17.24 -14.45 -2.93
C TRP A 529 -16.64 -14.25 -4.33
N GLY A 530 -17.00 -15.09 -5.30
CA GLY A 530 -16.47 -14.99 -6.67
C GLY A 530 -15.03 -15.50 -6.83
N VAL A 531 -14.48 -16.21 -5.83
CA VAL A 531 -13.15 -16.82 -5.88
C VAL A 531 -13.20 -18.12 -6.66
N THR A 532 -12.32 -18.25 -7.65
CA THR A 532 -12.27 -19.41 -8.54
C THR A 532 -11.38 -20.53 -8.00
N ASN A 533 -10.36 -20.19 -7.20
CA ASN A 533 -9.42 -21.15 -6.60
C ASN A 533 -9.45 -21.06 -5.06
N PRO A 534 -10.21 -21.94 -4.39
CA PRO A 534 -10.31 -21.98 -2.93
C PRO A 534 -8.99 -22.22 -2.20
N ASP A 535 -8.12 -23.08 -2.74
CA ASP A 535 -6.88 -23.50 -2.10
C ASP A 535 -5.85 -22.37 -2.07
N ILE A 536 -5.74 -21.61 -3.16
CA ILE A 536 -4.91 -20.39 -3.20
C ILE A 536 -5.43 -19.37 -2.19
N PHE A 537 -6.73 -19.13 -2.17
CA PHE A 537 -7.32 -18.14 -1.26
C PHE A 537 -7.18 -18.54 0.22
N ALA A 538 -7.36 -19.83 0.52
CA ALA A 538 -7.09 -20.41 1.84
C ALA A 538 -5.61 -20.23 2.24
N SER A 539 -4.70 -20.46 1.30
CA SER A 539 -3.26 -20.33 1.54
C SER A 539 -2.85 -18.88 1.82
N VAL A 540 -3.40 -17.93 1.05
CA VAL A 540 -3.19 -16.49 1.27
C VAL A 540 -3.80 -16.04 2.60
N THR A 541 -5.00 -16.52 2.95
CA THR A 541 -5.64 -16.11 4.22
C THR A 541 -4.84 -16.60 5.44
N LEU A 542 -4.43 -17.87 5.43
CA LEU A 542 -3.65 -18.45 6.54
C LEU A 542 -2.19 -18.01 6.53
N MET A 543 -1.75 -17.35 5.45
CA MET A 543 -0.36 -17.04 5.19
C MET A 543 0.55 -18.28 5.33
N ARG A 544 0.09 -19.40 4.76
CA ARG A 544 0.82 -20.69 4.67
C ARG A 544 0.18 -21.59 3.63
N PRO A 545 0.90 -22.57 3.04
CA PRO A 545 0.29 -23.54 2.13
C PRO A 545 -0.88 -24.27 2.78
N TYR A 546 -2.06 -24.20 2.16
CA TYR A 546 -3.23 -24.93 2.61
C TYR A 546 -3.14 -26.39 2.15
N GLN A 547 -3.06 -27.32 3.11
CA GLN A 547 -2.90 -28.76 2.85
C GLN A 547 -4.21 -29.55 2.89
N GLY A 548 -5.34 -28.87 3.08
CA GLY A 548 -6.64 -29.53 3.22
C GLY A 548 -7.26 -29.97 1.91
N GLY A 549 -7.05 -29.21 0.83
CA GLY A 549 -7.77 -29.35 -0.43
C GLY A 549 -7.35 -30.54 -1.31
N ASP A 550 -7.60 -30.44 -2.61
CA ASP A 550 -7.20 -31.47 -3.58
C ASP A 550 -5.71 -31.42 -3.94
N LEU A 551 -4.95 -30.53 -3.26
CA LEU A 551 -3.53 -30.27 -3.47
C LEU A 551 -3.18 -29.85 -4.91
N SER A 552 -4.18 -29.53 -5.74
CA SER A 552 -4.00 -29.14 -7.15
C SER A 552 -3.07 -27.93 -7.29
N THR A 553 -3.17 -27.01 -6.34
CA THR A 553 -2.33 -25.82 -6.25
C THR A 553 -0.87 -26.20 -5.98
N GLN A 554 -0.60 -27.07 -4.99
CA GLN A 554 0.75 -27.51 -4.66
C GLN A 554 1.37 -28.34 -5.82
N GLN A 555 0.60 -29.24 -6.42
CA GLN A 555 1.03 -30.04 -7.57
C GLN A 555 1.34 -29.18 -8.80
N HIS A 556 0.61 -28.08 -9.02
CA HIS A 556 0.89 -27.13 -10.10
C HIS A 556 2.25 -26.42 -9.92
N PHE A 557 2.62 -26.12 -8.67
CA PHE A 557 3.87 -25.41 -8.35
C PHE A 557 5.10 -26.33 -8.25
N GLU A 558 4.96 -27.57 -7.81
CA GLU A 558 6.05 -28.56 -7.79
C GLU A 558 6.63 -28.83 -9.19
N GLY A 559 5.82 -28.67 -10.26
CA GLY A 559 6.25 -28.78 -11.66
C GLY A 559 7.16 -27.64 -12.15
N LEU A 560 7.10 -26.46 -11.51
CA LEU A 560 7.89 -25.27 -11.87
C LEU A 560 9.32 -25.31 -11.29
N SER A 561 9.54 -26.08 -10.22
CA SER A 561 10.83 -26.19 -9.51
C SER A 561 11.98 -26.77 -10.34
N LYS A 562 11.71 -27.46 -11.45
CA LYS A 562 12.72 -28.18 -12.25
C LYS A 562 13.32 -27.41 -13.43
N LYS A 563 12.94 -26.14 -13.64
CA LYS A 563 13.36 -25.34 -14.81
C LYS A 563 14.42 -24.27 -14.47
N ASP A 564 15.12 -23.78 -15.51
CA ASP A 564 16.13 -22.73 -15.41
C ASP A 564 15.61 -21.45 -14.72
N ARG A 565 16.48 -20.77 -13.97
CA ARG A 565 16.12 -19.63 -13.10
C ARG A 565 15.39 -18.50 -13.83
N ALA A 566 15.77 -18.20 -15.08
CA ALA A 566 15.15 -17.13 -15.88
C ALA A 566 13.76 -17.51 -16.39
N GLN A 567 13.59 -18.76 -16.85
CA GLN A 567 12.30 -19.31 -17.27
C GLN A 567 11.32 -19.37 -16.09
N ARG A 568 11.83 -19.72 -14.90
CA ARG A 568 11.06 -19.70 -13.66
C ARG A 568 10.48 -18.33 -13.36
N HIS A 569 11.25 -17.25 -13.43
CA HIS A 569 10.74 -15.89 -13.14
C HIS A 569 9.64 -15.42 -14.11
N TYR A 570 9.73 -15.75 -15.40
CA TYR A 570 8.71 -15.39 -16.38
C TYR A 570 7.42 -16.24 -16.24
N GLU A 571 7.55 -17.57 -16.19
CA GLU A 571 6.41 -18.48 -16.02
C GLU A 571 5.69 -18.23 -14.70
N ALA A 572 6.45 -17.87 -13.69
CA ALA A 572 5.95 -17.43 -12.41
C ALA A 572 5.17 -16.13 -12.42
N GLN A 573 5.69 -15.07 -13.05
CA GLN A 573 4.98 -13.81 -13.14
C GLN A 573 3.63 -14.00 -13.87
N GLN A 574 3.59 -14.89 -14.85
CA GLN A 574 2.34 -15.33 -15.48
C GLN A 574 1.45 -16.14 -14.53
N ALA A 575 2.01 -17.08 -13.75
CA ALA A 575 1.28 -17.86 -12.75
C ALA A 575 0.69 -16.97 -11.65
N ALA A 576 1.42 -15.96 -11.20
CA ALA A 576 0.99 -14.95 -10.24
C ALA A 576 -0.15 -14.10 -10.80
N ARG A 577 -0.02 -13.62 -12.05
CA ARG A 577 -1.07 -12.88 -12.76
C ARG A 577 -2.34 -13.73 -12.90
N LYS A 578 -2.20 -15.00 -13.28
CA LYS A 578 -3.30 -15.96 -13.37
C LYS A 578 -3.92 -16.24 -12.00
N GLY A 579 -3.11 -16.39 -10.96
CA GLY A 579 -3.54 -16.60 -9.57
C GLY A 579 -4.35 -15.42 -9.03
N ILE A 580 -3.87 -14.18 -9.22
CA ILE A 580 -4.60 -12.96 -8.85
C ILE A 580 -5.93 -12.90 -9.57
N ARG A 581 -5.98 -13.23 -10.88
CA ARG A 581 -7.23 -13.29 -11.63
C ARG A 581 -8.18 -14.37 -11.13
N GLN A 582 -7.66 -15.52 -10.70
CA GLN A 582 -8.46 -16.59 -10.11
C GLN A 582 -9.01 -16.21 -8.72
N ILE A 583 -8.25 -15.43 -7.95
CA ILE A 583 -8.71 -14.88 -6.67
C ILE A 583 -9.80 -13.83 -6.90
N LEU A 584 -9.54 -12.86 -7.76
CA LEU A 584 -10.45 -11.75 -8.11
C LEU A 584 -11.51 -12.16 -9.16
N GLY A 585 -11.90 -13.43 -9.20
CA GLY A 585 -12.63 -14.08 -10.31
C GLY A 585 -13.83 -13.29 -10.80
N ASP A 586 -14.93 -13.30 -10.03
CA ASP A 586 -16.13 -12.50 -10.31
C ASP A 586 -16.13 -11.23 -9.45
N GLU A 587 -15.72 -10.12 -10.05
CA GLU A 587 -15.63 -8.80 -9.39
C GLU A 587 -16.95 -8.36 -8.74
N SER A 588 -18.10 -8.78 -9.28
CA SER A 588 -19.41 -8.37 -8.75
C SER A 588 -19.73 -9.00 -7.41
N LYS A 589 -19.11 -10.15 -7.10
CA LYS A 589 -19.33 -10.92 -5.87
C LYS A 589 -18.25 -10.72 -4.83
N TRP A 590 -17.11 -10.14 -5.20
CA TRP A 590 -15.96 -10.00 -4.32
C TRP A 590 -16.25 -9.04 -3.15
N PRO A 591 -16.21 -9.52 -1.89
CA PRO A 591 -16.35 -8.64 -0.73
C PRO A 591 -15.17 -7.68 -0.63
N LYS A 592 -15.45 -6.38 -0.73
CA LYS A 592 -14.42 -5.33 -0.81
C LYS A 592 -13.65 -5.19 0.51
N GLU A 593 -14.29 -5.58 1.60
CA GLU A 593 -13.77 -5.64 2.97
C GLU A 593 -12.53 -6.54 3.08
N LEU A 594 -12.44 -7.61 2.27
CA LEU A 594 -11.33 -8.57 2.32
C LEU A 594 -9.96 -7.94 2.13
N ILE A 595 -9.87 -6.84 1.36
CA ILE A 595 -8.61 -6.12 1.14
C ILE A 595 -8.06 -5.58 2.47
N PHE A 596 -8.92 -4.93 3.24
CA PHE A 596 -8.54 -4.31 4.50
C PHE A 596 -8.44 -5.33 5.64
N ILE A 597 -9.24 -6.41 5.61
CA ILE A 597 -9.05 -7.55 6.52
C ILE A 597 -7.68 -8.18 6.29
N GLY A 598 -7.29 -8.40 5.04
CA GLY A 598 -5.97 -8.90 4.68
C GLY A 598 -4.85 -8.00 5.19
N ARG A 599 -4.97 -6.68 5.01
CA ARG A 599 -4.02 -5.69 5.56
C ARG A 599 -3.92 -5.78 7.09
N ASN A 600 -5.04 -5.79 7.80
CA ASN A 600 -5.04 -5.93 9.26
C ASN A 600 -4.33 -7.21 9.70
N LEU A 601 -4.72 -8.37 9.14
CA LEU A 601 -4.15 -9.67 9.50
C LEU A 601 -2.64 -9.71 9.25
N ARG A 602 -2.16 -9.08 8.17
CA ARG A 602 -0.73 -9.01 7.85
C ARG A 602 0.03 -8.15 8.84
N ILE A 603 -0.46 -6.95 9.16
CA ILE A 603 0.22 -6.06 10.11
C ILE A 603 0.22 -6.69 11.52
N VAL A 604 -0.86 -7.34 11.95
CA VAL A 604 -0.90 -8.08 13.22
C VAL A 604 0.09 -9.25 13.22
N GLN A 605 0.24 -9.96 12.09
CA GLN A 605 1.25 -11.00 11.92
C GLN A 605 2.66 -10.43 12.04
N ALA A 606 2.97 -9.34 11.34
CA ALA A 606 4.27 -8.68 11.36
C ALA A 606 4.64 -8.23 12.78
N ASN A 607 3.69 -7.65 13.52
CA ASN A 607 3.87 -7.28 14.92
C ASN A 607 4.18 -8.50 15.82
N ASN A 608 3.46 -9.62 15.62
CA ASN A 608 3.73 -10.86 16.34
C ASN A 608 5.14 -11.38 16.06
N GLN A 609 5.54 -11.38 14.78
CA GLN A 609 6.84 -11.83 14.32
C GLN A 609 7.97 -10.96 14.87
N PHE A 610 7.84 -9.63 14.77
CA PHE A 610 8.79 -8.64 15.29
C PHE A 610 9.07 -8.84 16.78
N LEU A 611 8.04 -9.17 17.57
CA LEU A 611 8.19 -9.47 19.00
C LEU A 611 8.71 -10.89 19.31
N GLY A 612 9.09 -11.66 18.29
CA GLY A 612 9.66 -13.00 18.40
C GLY A 612 8.62 -14.12 18.43
N SER A 613 7.46 -13.91 17.81
CA SER A 613 6.31 -14.83 17.78
C SER A 613 5.94 -15.36 19.17
N PRO A 614 5.64 -14.50 20.16
CA PRO A 614 5.38 -14.95 21.52
C PRO A 614 4.08 -15.76 21.69
N VAL A 615 3.18 -15.72 20.70
CA VAL A 615 1.85 -16.34 20.74
C VAL A 615 1.50 -17.07 19.44
N ASN A 616 0.67 -18.11 19.55
CA ASN A 616 0.04 -18.79 18.41
C ASN A 616 -1.20 -17.99 17.94
N ARG A 617 -0.98 -17.03 17.03
CA ARG A 617 -2.03 -16.15 16.50
C ARG A 617 -3.15 -16.89 15.82
N ILE A 618 -2.83 -17.92 15.02
CA ILE A 618 -3.81 -18.72 14.27
C ILE A 618 -4.81 -19.37 15.23
N LYS A 619 -4.31 -19.97 16.32
CA LYS A 619 -5.17 -20.56 17.35
C LYS A 619 -6.08 -19.54 18.02
N ILE A 620 -5.55 -18.39 18.41
CA ILE A 620 -6.34 -17.34 19.09
C ILE A 620 -7.44 -16.84 18.15
N THR A 621 -7.05 -16.43 16.94
CA THR A 621 -7.96 -15.92 15.88
C THR A 621 -9.06 -16.94 15.57
N GLY A 622 -8.68 -18.21 15.34
CA GLY A 622 -9.62 -19.29 15.10
C GLY A 622 -10.58 -19.56 16.26
N THR A 623 -10.10 -19.45 17.50
CA THR A 623 -10.94 -19.62 18.69
C THR A 623 -12.01 -18.53 18.75
N TRP A 624 -11.68 -17.28 18.43
CA TRP A 624 -12.65 -16.19 18.32
C TRP A 624 -13.64 -16.41 17.17
N ALA A 625 -13.18 -16.79 15.98
CA ALA A 625 -14.05 -17.11 14.85
C ALA A 625 -15.07 -18.21 15.19
N SER A 626 -14.59 -19.29 15.81
CA SER A 626 -15.44 -20.42 16.22
C SER A 626 -16.43 -20.02 17.32
N ARG A 627 -16.02 -19.17 18.27
CA ARG A 627 -16.90 -18.64 19.32
C ARG A 627 -17.95 -17.68 18.79
N ALA A 628 -17.61 -16.81 17.85
CA ALA A 628 -18.56 -15.87 17.26
C ALA A 628 -19.78 -16.58 16.67
N LEU A 629 -19.59 -17.76 16.07
CA LEU A 629 -20.67 -18.60 15.54
C LEU A 629 -21.55 -19.27 16.61
N VAL A 630 -21.15 -19.21 17.89
CA VAL A 630 -21.90 -19.75 19.03
C VAL A 630 -22.52 -18.61 19.85
N GLU A 631 -21.76 -17.52 20.05
CA GLU A 631 -22.12 -16.38 20.89
C GLU A 631 -22.95 -15.31 20.13
N SER A 632 -22.98 -15.33 18.78
CA SER A 632 -23.69 -14.30 18.02
C SER A 632 -25.20 -14.29 18.32
N PRO A 633 -25.78 -13.16 18.75
CA PRO A 633 -27.22 -13.07 19.05
C PRO A 633 -28.08 -13.36 17.81
N ASP A 634 -27.56 -13.02 16.63
CA ASP A 634 -28.25 -13.04 15.34
C ASP A 634 -28.49 -14.46 14.77
N LEU A 635 -27.86 -15.50 15.35
CA LEU A 635 -28.02 -16.88 14.89
C LEU A 635 -29.16 -17.62 15.62
N PRO A 636 -29.96 -18.45 14.93
CA PRO A 636 -31.01 -19.24 15.55
C PRO A 636 -30.46 -20.34 16.47
N LEU A 637 -31.23 -20.73 17.49
CA LEU A 637 -30.78 -21.58 18.59
C LEU A 637 -30.31 -22.98 18.15
N ASN A 638 -30.96 -23.54 17.12
CA ASN A 638 -30.58 -24.82 16.50
C ASN A 638 -29.17 -24.78 15.91
N GLU A 639 -28.81 -23.72 15.19
CA GLU A 639 -27.49 -23.53 14.62
C GLU A 639 -26.44 -23.29 15.71
N LYS A 640 -26.78 -22.58 16.78
CA LYS A 640 -25.91 -22.40 17.95
C LYS A 640 -25.54 -23.73 18.61
N ILE A 641 -26.52 -24.63 18.82
CA ILE A 641 -26.28 -25.96 19.42
C ILE A 641 -25.39 -26.81 18.51
N GLN A 642 -25.66 -26.83 17.20
CA GLN A 642 -24.83 -27.55 16.24
C GLN A 642 -23.40 -27.00 16.19
N ASN A 643 -23.25 -25.67 16.25
CA ASN A 643 -21.95 -25.01 16.29
C ASN A 643 -21.19 -25.27 17.58
N TYR A 644 -21.87 -25.44 18.72
CA TYR A 644 -21.27 -25.78 20.00
C TYR A 644 -20.64 -27.18 19.98
N GLY A 645 -21.33 -28.19 19.45
CA GLY A 645 -20.75 -29.54 19.28
C GLY A 645 -19.50 -29.53 18.38
N ARG A 646 -19.57 -28.78 17.27
CA ARG A 646 -18.41 -28.56 16.37
C ARG A 646 -17.30 -27.73 17.02
N HIS A 647 -17.61 -26.86 17.98
CA HIS A 647 -16.61 -26.09 18.73
C HIS A 647 -15.73 -26.97 19.62
N ILE A 648 -16.29 -28.05 20.19
CA ILE A 648 -15.51 -29.01 20.99
C ILE A 648 -14.51 -29.76 20.11
N LEU A 649 -14.95 -30.29 18.96
CA LEU A 649 -14.08 -30.95 17.98
C LEU A 649 -13.00 -30.00 17.46
N PHE A 650 -13.36 -28.74 17.20
CA PHE A 650 -12.44 -27.68 16.80
C PHE A 650 -11.31 -27.46 17.83
N ARG A 651 -11.61 -27.52 19.13
CA ARG A 651 -10.59 -27.38 20.19
C ARG A 651 -9.59 -28.54 20.19
N LEU A 652 -10.00 -29.75 19.84
CA LEU A 652 -9.10 -30.90 19.69
C LEU A 652 -8.15 -30.71 18.50
N VAL A 653 -8.65 -30.20 17.37
CA VAL A 653 -7.80 -29.90 16.22
C VAL A 653 -6.76 -28.82 16.55
N LEU A 654 -7.15 -27.77 17.28
CA LEU A 654 -6.22 -26.72 17.72
C LEU A 654 -5.11 -27.21 18.67
N PHE A 655 -5.32 -28.31 19.40
CA PHE A 655 -4.28 -28.91 20.23
C PHE A 655 -3.06 -29.34 19.40
N THR A 656 -3.27 -29.84 18.19
CA THR A 656 -2.16 -30.18 17.27
C THR A 656 -1.35 -28.95 16.84
N SER A 657 -2.01 -27.80 16.69
CA SER A 657 -1.33 -26.53 16.40
C SER A 657 -0.49 -26.05 17.57
N ASP A 658 -0.91 -26.29 18.82
CA ASP A 658 -0.09 -26.00 19.99
C ASP A 658 1.20 -26.83 19.99
N ILE A 659 1.12 -28.12 19.66
CA ILE A 659 2.30 -28.99 19.57
C ILE A 659 3.32 -28.41 18.59
N TYR A 660 2.88 -27.99 17.40
CA TYR A 660 3.75 -27.36 16.41
C TYR A 660 4.34 -26.02 16.90
N PHE A 661 3.53 -25.19 17.57
CA PHE A 661 4.01 -23.94 18.16
C PHE A 661 5.08 -24.19 19.24
N TYR A 662 4.88 -25.15 20.14
CA TYR A 662 5.88 -25.49 21.15
C TYR A 662 7.14 -26.13 20.54
N PHE A 663 7.00 -26.96 19.51
CA PHE A 663 8.13 -27.50 18.76
C PHE A 663 9.00 -26.39 18.14
N THR A 664 8.38 -25.43 17.44
CA THR A 664 9.11 -24.28 16.88
C THR A 664 9.72 -23.39 17.95
N LYS A 665 9.07 -23.23 19.11
CA LYS A 665 9.65 -22.55 20.28
C LYS A 665 10.88 -23.25 20.86
N ILE A 666 10.86 -24.58 20.97
CA ILE A 666 12.03 -25.37 21.40
C ILE A 666 13.18 -25.16 20.40
N ARG A 667 12.88 -25.22 19.10
CA ARG A 667 13.86 -24.99 18.04
C ARG A 667 14.46 -23.57 18.09
N GLN A 668 13.63 -22.56 18.35
CA GLN A 668 14.04 -21.17 18.54
C GLN A 668 14.94 -21.01 19.78
N PHE A 669 14.58 -21.66 20.90
CA PHE A 669 15.39 -21.67 22.12
C PHE A 669 16.76 -22.31 21.90
N LEU A 670 16.81 -23.41 21.14
CA LEU A 670 18.05 -24.09 20.74
C LEU A 670 18.83 -23.37 19.63
N ARG A 671 18.38 -22.19 19.16
CA ARG A 671 18.95 -21.42 18.05
C ARG A 671 19.04 -22.19 16.72
N LEU A 672 18.17 -23.19 16.54
CA LEU A 672 18.11 -24.05 15.34
C LEU A 672 17.14 -23.51 14.26
N GLY A 673 16.56 -22.32 14.45
CA GLY A 673 15.62 -21.70 13.52
C GLY A 673 14.84 -20.52 14.13
N GLY A 674 13.93 -19.92 13.35
CA GLY A 674 13.01 -18.88 13.79
C GLY A 674 11.79 -19.41 14.57
N GLY A 675 10.87 -18.52 14.92
CA GLY A 675 9.58 -18.86 15.50
C GLY A 675 8.59 -19.48 14.50
N MET A 676 7.38 -19.74 14.98
CA MET A 676 6.31 -20.28 14.14
C MET A 676 6.00 -19.37 12.94
N GLU A 677 5.87 -18.05 13.14
CA GLU A 677 5.57 -17.12 12.04
C GLU A 677 6.71 -17.07 11.02
N ASP A 678 7.97 -17.07 11.47
CA ASP A 678 9.14 -17.13 10.57
C ASP A 678 9.11 -18.40 9.71
N SER A 679 8.67 -19.52 10.29
CA SER A 679 8.55 -20.80 9.58
C SER A 679 7.40 -20.78 8.57
N LEU A 680 6.26 -20.16 8.91
CA LEU A 680 5.13 -20.00 8.01
C LEU A 680 5.45 -19.04 6.86
N GLU A 681 6.13 -17.94 7.15
CA GLU A 681 6.60 -17.00 6.14
C GLU A 681 7.61 -17.65 5.21
N ALA A 682 8.59 -18.40 5.72
CA ALA A 682 9.53 -19.15 4.86
C ALA A 682 8.80 -20.14 3.93
N GLN A 683 7.75 -20.81 4.41
CA GLN A 683 6.92 -21.68 3.57
C GLN A 683 6.16 -20.89 2.51
N MET A 684 5.62 -19.72 2.85
CA MET A 684 4.99 -18.84 1.86
C MET A 684 5.97 -18.29 0.83
N GLN A 685 7.15 -17.88 1.25
CA GLN A 685 8.20 -17.41 0.35
C GLN A 685 8.62 -18.52 -0.60
N SER A 686 8.74 -19.77 -0.11
CA SER A 686 8.96 -20.93 -0.97
C SER A 686 7.82 -21.11 -1.96
N MET A 687 6.58 -21.15 -1.48
CA MET A 687 5.40 -21.30 -2.34
C MET A 687 5.36 -20.20 -3.40
N ALA A 688 5.52 -18.95 -3.00
CA ALA A 688 5.51 -17.80 -3.89
C ALA A 688 6.67 -17.81 -4.87
N LYS A 689 7.85 -18.24 -4.45
CA LYS A 689 9.01 -18.46 -5.33
C LYS A 689 8.77 -19.61 -6.31
N ASP A 690 7.95 -20.60 -5.95
CA ASP A 690 7.49 -21.65 -6.84
C ASP A 690 6.37 -21.14 -7.77
N MET A 691 5.56 -20.17 -7.33
CA MET A 691 4.75 -19.29 -8.18
C MET A 691 5.58 -18.18 -8.86
N GLY A 692 6.92 -18.21 -8.68
CA GLY A 692 7.98 -17.17 -8.81
C GLY A 692 7.58 -15.70 -8.73
N VAL A 693 6.69 -15.40 -7.81
CA VAL A 693 6.69 -14.13 -7.10
C VAL A 693 7.83 -14.21 -6.09
N ASP A 694 8.84 -13.37 -6.24
CA ASP A 694 9.86 -13.22 -5.21
C ASP A 694 9.25 -12.39 -4.05
N LEU A 695 8.48 -13.05 -3.18
CA LEU A 695 7.94 -12.44 -1.97
C LEU A 695 9.11 -12.22 -1.00
N GLN A 696 9.72 -11.04 -1.03
CA GLN A 696 10.82 -10.71 -0.13
C GLN A 696 10.31 -10.08 1.18
N GLN A 697 11.09 -10.24 2.25
CA GLN A 697 10.79 -9.93 3.66
C GLN A 697 10.18 -8.54 3.93
N ASN A 698 10.30 -7.58 3.01
CA ASN A 698 9.89 -6.19 3.20
C ASN A 698 8.55 -5.82 2.54
N VAL A 699 7.96 -6.68 1.70
CA VAL A 699 6.58 -6.53 1.15
C VAL A 699 5.51 -6.59 2.28
N PHE A 700 5.98 -6.78 3.50
CA PHE A 700 5.35 -7.47 4.60
C PHE A 700 5.52 -6.73 5.93
N GLU A 701 6.19 -5.57 5.91
CA GLU A 701 6.41 -4.69 7.07
C GLU A 701 5.32 -3.63 7.25
N GLY A 702 4.31 -3.53 6.38
CA GLY A 702 3.18 -2.61 6.55
C GLY A 702 2.49 -2.23 5.26
#